data_AF-A0A2V8DSI5-F1
#
_entry.id   AF-A0A2V8DSI5-F1
#
_cell.length_a   1.000
_cell.length_b   1.000
_cell.length_c   1.000
_cell.angle_alpha   90.00
_cell.angle_beta   90.00
_cell.angle_gamma   90.00
#
_symmetry.space_group_name_H-M   'P 1'
#
loop_
_entity.id
_entity.type
_entity.pdbx_description
1 polymer ?
#
loop_
_entity_poly.entity_id
_entity_poly.type
_entity_poly.pdbx_seq_one_letter_code
_entity_poly.pdbx_strand_id
1 'polypeptide(L)'
;ELLEKVREFGDHPAVLLVALGNEIPPGVVRWHGRVRVERFLRELYQDAKTASPESLFTYVNFPPTEFLDISFFDVCAFNVYLHLEPELRAYLARLQHIAGNKPLLLAEAGADSIRQGEAGQADITAMHVRAAFEEGACGAVAFAWTDEWWRGGHPVEDWGFGLVDRDRHLKPAALAVASAFEDAPFAREIRASWPRVSVVVCAYNAAEVLEDCLASLERLTYPDYEIILINDGSRDRTGEIGHAHPRVRVIDTPNAGLSAARNIGLAEASGEIVAYTDADVRVDRDWLTFLVQPFLTSDVVCSGGPNVVPPDDPPMAQCIARAPGGPAHVLLDDRIAEHVPGCNMAFRREALLAIGGFNPIYLRAGDDVDVCWRLQARGWKIGFASSALVWHRHRSSVTAYWRQQVGYGEGETWLMAHHPEKFLDGHLLWRGRIYSPLPFVRSLSGTRINAGVWGTAAFPSVYRTDVHPFAFLPHSIKWQALSFVLALAGLGVAENGNHRWAAVLLLGSGGVGIVATIAKNVAYAMRSEIDSLPGLGPRATGMNAVPRVLARLWCRGTVAYLHSIQPLARVRGRIRGMLLPPEVALPRGQPQTSRGPRPSLGEAWRALLLISGSITEDRFWSKTWTSADRVLSQLTDWLRRSRAVRTIEIDEGWSDDRDVSLFVGRWAWLDVRALVEDHGAGKALLRVSTHLRPTTFGVVSALSLGAALLVAAAAGVAARRPLAGAIAAGLTLVASAYAAWRTAQATAILRRGIERVAMSGGMLTMPSGPARAPIMAPSLLRTYGLRSAMMFVLMILALGAGTFMLREAATAQVIGARKGYAGDYGPAIQAWLDTPGGIVVAPTGDVYFADSNNDVIRRIDAANRIITPVAGNHDLGTGFSGDNGDATNAQLDTPDGVAIAPDGDLIVADSHNDRIRRVDRPTGVITTVAGSGENGYDGDEKLATKAALNTPSAVACAPNGDIYIADTLNNRIRMIDHATGFIHTVAGDGTTGDTGPIGDGGPATSARLFMPADVALAPNGDLYVADMHHNRVRRVDAKTHIITTVAGNGKWGYGGDDGPATAAMLTPAGIAVVPEPRGNVMIFIADYYNGHVRAVGADGIIRDVSDEGQEALGAPTRVAFAPRRGWLYVTDSSQDRIVVLNVPRLAPNRVPPRPLPPARKAG
;
A
#
# COMPACT_ATOMS: atom_id res chain seq x y z
N GLU A 1 0.14 -6.46 56.32
CA GLU A 1 1.28 -7.40 56.43
C GLU A 1 2.49 -7.02 55.59
N LEU A 2 2.56 -7.31 54.27
CA LEU A 2 3.77 -7.02 53.47
C LEU A 2 4.24 -5.57 53.60
N LEU A 3 3.34 -4.60 53.42
CA LEU A 3 3.68 -3.18 53.54
C LEU A 3 4.11 -2.76 54.95
N GLU A 4 3.61 -3.42 55.99
CA GLU A 4 4.06 -3.18 57.37
C GLU A 4 5.48 -3.71 57.57
N LYS A 5 5.78 -4.89 57.03
CA LYS A 5 7.14 -5.45 57.06
C LYS A 5 8.13 -4.63 56.24
N VAL A 6 7.73 -4.11 55.08
CA VAL A 6 8.57 -3.19 54.29
C VAL A 6 8.87 -1.91 55.07
N ARG A 7 7.91 -1.36 55.83
CA ARG A 7 8.16 -0.21 56.72
C ARG A 7 9.08 -0.56 57.89
N GLU A 8 8.92 -1.74 58.46
CA GLU A 8 9.74 -2.23 59.58
C GLU A 8 11.21 -2.40 59.17
N PHE A 9 11.46 -2.97 57.99
CA PHE A 9 12.83 -3.26 57.52
C PHE A 9 13.47 -2.12 56.71
N GLY A 10 12.68 -1.21 56.15
CA GLY A 10 13.15 -0.22 55.18
C GLY A 10 14.25 0.72 55.68
N ASP A 11 14.25 1.01 56.98
CA ASP A 11 15.23 1.89 57.64
C ASP A 11 16.30 1.10 58.43
N HIS A 12 16.32 -0.23 58.34
CA HIS A 12 17.26 -1.04 59.12
C HIS A 12 18.67 -1.02 58.47
N PRO A 13 19.75 -0.68 59.21
CA PRO A 13 21.08 -0.48 58.63
C PRO A 13 21.72 -1.75 58.04
N ALA A 14 21.23 -2.93 58.41
CA ALA A 14 21.65 -4.21 57.82
C ALA A 14 20.92 -4.58 56.52
N VAL A 15 19.92 -3.80 56.09
CA VAL A 15 19.13 -4.08 54.89
C VAL A 15 19.61 -3.18 53.75
N LEU A 16 20.23 -3.79 52.74
CA LEU A 16 20.68 -3.09 51.53
C LEU A 16 19.57 -2.99 50.46
N LEU A 17 18.83 -4.08 50.27
CA LEU A 17 17.89 -4.29 49.17
C LEU A 17 16.78 -5.24 49.63
N VAL A 18 15.54 -5.01 49.21
CA VAL A 18 14.41 -5.91 49.48
C VAL A 18 13.94 -6.57 48.18
N ALA A 19 13.94 -7.90 48.14
CA ALA A 19 13.31 -8.67 47.06
C ALA A 19 11.81 -8.84 47.35
N LEU A 20 10.94 -8.24 46.54
CA LEU A 20 9.47 -8.34 46.69
C LEU A 20 8.91 -9.69 46.19
N GLY A 21 9.75 -10.50 45.59
CA GLY A 21 9.45 -11.85 45.16
C GLY A 21 10.67 -12.52 44.53
N ASN A 22 10.58 -13.84 44.40
CA ASN A 22 11.58 -14.68 43.75
C ASN A 22 10.85 -15.67 42.82
N GLU A 23 11.33 -15.82 41.58
CA GLU A 23 10.97 -16.89 40.64
C GLU A 23 9.48 -17.24 40.50
N ILE A 24 8.73 -16.46 39.71
CA ILE A 24 7.38 -16.84 39.27
C ILE A 24 7.51 -17.92 38.19
N PRO A 25 6.98 -19.14 38.38
CA PRO A 25 7.13 -20.20 37.40
C PRO A 25 6.57 -19.82 36.01
N PRO A 26 7.23 -20.20 34.90
CA PRO A 26 6.79 -19.83 33.55
C PRO A 26 5.36 -20.31 33.24
N GLY A 27 4.94 -21.44 33.82
CA GLY A 27 3.56 -21.94 33.72
C GLY A 27 2.52 -20.97 34.31
N VAL A 28 2.84 -20.29 35.42
CA VAL A 28 1.98 -19.29 36.06
C VAL A 28 1.87 -18.05 35.17
N VAL A 29 3.01 -17.58 34.64
CA VAL A 29 3.05 -16.44 33.71
C VAL A 29 2.26 -16.73 32.43
N ARG A 30 2.36 -17.95 31.91
CA ARG A 30 1.58 -18.40 30.76
C ARG A 30 0.08 -18.45 31.05
N TRP A 31 -0.31 -18.95 32.22
CA TRP A 31 -1.72 -19.07 32.61
C TRP A 31 -2.40 -17.72 32.78
N HIS A 32 -1.79 -16.81 33.55
CA HIS A 32 -2.37 -15.49 33.82
C HIS A 32 -2.11 -14.47 32.70
N GLY A 33 -1.09 -14.73 31.87
CA GLY A 33 -0.62 -13.83 30.82
C GLY A 33 0.40 -12.81 31.34
N ARG A 34 1.51 -12.67 30.61
CA ARG A 34 2.63 -11.76 30.87
C ARG A 34 2.21 -10.36 31.36
N VAL A 35 1.34 -9.67 30.60
CA VAL A 35 0.96 -8.28 30.88
C VAL A 35 0.24 -8.13 32.23
N ARG A 36 -0.49 -9.16 32.68
CA ARG A 36 -1.15 -9.14 34.00
C ARG A 36 -0.14 -9.33 35.12
N VAL A 37 0.82 -10.25 34.94
CA VAL A 37 1.90 -10.48 35.91
C VAL A 37 2.79 -9.24 36.04
N GLU A 38 3.22 -8.63 34.93
CA GLU A 38 4.00 -7.38 34.94
C GLU A 38 3.25 -6.24 35.64
N ARG A 39 1.94 -6.14 35.42
CA ARG A 39 1.09 -5.14 36.09
C ARG A 39 1.04 -5.38 37.60
N PHE A 40 0.81 -6.62 38.01
CA PHE A 40 0.76 -7.00 39.43
C PHE A 40 2.10 -6.68 40.14
N LEU A 41 3.23 -7.06 39.54
CA LEU A 41 4.56 -6.75 40.06
C LEU A 41 4.80 -5.24 40.14
N ARG A 42 4.29 -4.47 39.16
CA ARG A 42 4.40 -3.00 39.16
C ARG A 42 3.57 -2.35 40.26
N GLU A 43 2.36 -2.82 40.48
CA GLU A 43 1.50 -2.38 41.59
C GLU A 43 2.18 -2.69 42.93
N LEU A 44 2.71 -3.91 43.09
CA LEU A 44 3.45 -4.32 44.29
C LEU A 44 4.68 -3.43 44.57
N TYR A 45 5.47 -3.14 43.53
CA TYR A 45 6.60 -2.22 43.62
C TYR A 45 6.15 -0.81 44.03
N GLN A 46 5.08 -0.28 43.44
CA GLN A 46 4.58 1.05 43.76
C GLN A 46 4.08 1.15 45.20
N ASP A 47 3.38 0.12 45.69
CA ASP A 47 2.93 0.07 47.07
C ASP A 47 4.11 -0.01 48.05
N ALA A 48 5.10 -0.86 47.76
CA ALA A 48 6.32 -0.98 48.56
C ALA A 48 7.14 0.32 48.56
N LYS A 49 7.31 0.97 47.41
CA LYS A 49 8.03 2.24 47.28
C LYS A 49 7.29 3.40 47.97
N THR A 50 5.97 3.33 48.04
CA THR A 50 5.17 4.28 48.83
C THR A 50 5.36 4.05 50.33
N ALA A 51 5.55 2.81 50.74
CA ALA A 51 5.77 2.43 52.13
C ALA A 51 7.18 2.75 52.64
N SER A 52 8.22 2.53 51.84
CA SER A 52 9.61 2.93 52.12
C SER A 52 10.26 3.54 50.87
N PRO A 53 10.27 4.88 50.73
CA PRO A 53 10.76 5.55 49.52
C PRO A 53 12.25 5.37 49.24
N GLU A 54 13.07 5.33 50.29
CA GLU A 54 14.54 5.32 50.17
C GLU A 54 15.12 3.90 50.01
N SER A 55 14.37 2.86 50.39
CA SER A 55 14.83 1.47 50.22
C SER A 55 14.89 1.07 48.74
N LEU A 56 15.89 0.25 48.39
CA LEU A 56 15.98 -0.37 47.08
C LEU A 56 15.07 -1.60 47.02
N PHE A 57 14.37 -1.77 45.90
CA PHE A 57 13.57 -2.96 45.64
C PHE A 57 13.98 -3.70 44.38
N THR A 58 13.90 -5.02 44.45
CA THR A 58 14.07 -5.92 43.31
C THR A 58 12.98 -6.98 43.26
N TYR A 59 12.89 -7.65 42.12
CA TYR A 59 12.27 -8.95 41.98
C TYR A 59 13.33 -9.86 41.38
N VAL A 60 13.62 -10.97 42.06
CA VAL A 60 14.63 -11.92 41.61
C VAL A 60 14.00 -12.78 40.51
N ASN A 61 14.43 -12.54 39.28
CA ASN A 61 13.98 -13.24 38.11
C ASN A 61 14.91 -14.42 37.80
N PHE A 62 14.55 -15.22 36.81
CA PHE A 62 15.35 -16.36 36.38
C PHE A 62 15.14 -16.62 34.89
N PRO A 63 16.04 -17.36 34.21
CA PRO A 63 16.05 -17.48 32.76
C PRO A 63 14.70 -17.89 32.14
N PRO A 64 13.94 -18.86 32.70
CA PRO A 64 12.59 -19.21 32.25
C PRO A 64 11.57 -18.08 32.20
N THR A 65 11.78 -16.96 32.89
CA THR A 65 10.88 -15.80 32.85
C THR A 65 11.62 -14.50 32.55
N GLU A 66 12.79 -14.57 31.90
CA GLU A 66 13.58 -13.40 31.48
C GLU A 66 12.79 -12.42 30.59
N PHE A 67 11.73 -12.90 29.93
CA PHE A 67 10.89 -12.12 29.05
C PHE A 67 9.95 -11.15 29.77
N LEU A 68 9.78 -11.27 31.09
CA LEU A 68 9.00 -10.32 31.89
C LEU A 68 9.70 -8.95 31.90
N ASP A 69 8.96 -7.89 31.61
CA ASP A 69 9.45 -6.52 31.75
C ASP A 69 9.46 -6.13 33.23
N ILE A 70 10.66 -6.12 33.82
CA ILE A 70 10.93 -5.77 35.21
C ILE A 70 11.68 -4.44 35.35
N SER A 71 11.72 -3.62 34.28
CA SER A 71 12.51 -2.37 34.25
C SER A 71 12.12 -1.34 35.31
N PHE A 72 10.94 -1.50 35.92
CA PHE A 72 10.41 -0.61 36.94
C PHE A 72 10.98 -0.85 38.33
N PHE A 73 11.72 -1.95 38.56
CA PHE A 73 12.45 -2.16 39.81
C PHE A 73 13.72 -1.29 39.89
N ASP A 74 14.29 -1.16 41.09
CA ASP A 74 15.49 -0.35 41.33
C ASP A 74 16.75 -1.12 40.91
N VAL A 75 16.78 -2.44 41.16
CA VAL A 75 17.86 -3.36 40.81
C VAL A 75 17.30 -4.54 40.01
N CYS A 76 17.97 -4.92 38.93
CA CYS A 76 17.64 -6.12 38.14
C CYS A 76 18.40 -7.31 38.71
N ALA A 77 17.70 -8.30 39.26
CA ALA A 77 18.32 -9.44 39.91
C ALA A 77 17.95 -10.74 39.19
N PHE A 78 18.93 -11.63 38.98
CA PHE A 78 18.72 -12.91 38.32
C PHE A 78 19.40 -14.07 39.04
N ASN A 79 18.70 -15.21 39.10
CA ASN A 79 19.27 -16.51 39.49
C ASN A 79 19.83 -17.20 38.25
N VAL A 80 21.13 -17.52 38.25
CA VAL A 80 21.80 -18.15 37.09
C VAL A 80 22.71 -19.29 37.56
N TYR A 81 22.44 -20.49 37.07
CA TYR A 81 23.12 -21.72 37.51
C TYR A 81 23.91 -22.39 36.37
N LEU A 82 24.75 -21.62 35.67
CA LEU A 82 25.54 -22.12 34.54
C LEU A 82 26.97 -22.46 34.98
N HIS A 83 27.32 -23.75 35.00
CA HIS A 83 28.62 -24.21 35.49
C HIS A 83 29.79 -23.96 34.52
N LEU A 84 29.50 -23.67 33.24
CA LEU A 84 30.51 -23.38 32.22
C LEU A 84 30.74 -21.88 32.10
N GLU A 85 31.97 -21.44 32.36
CA GLU A 85 32.33 -20.01 32.37
C GLU A 85 32.00 -19.27 31.04
N PRO A 86 32.26 -19.83 29.84
CA PRO A 86 31.89 -19.17 28.59
C PRO A 86 30.37 -18.96 28.45
N GLU A 87 29.56 -19.93 28.91
CA GLU A 87 28.10 -19.85 28.85
C GLU A 87 27.57 -18.83 29.85
N LEU A 88 28.10 -18.84 31.08
CA LEU A 88 27.77 -17.85 32.10
C LEU A 88 28.07 -16.44 31.63
N ARG A 89 29.28 -16.19 31.12
CA ARG A 89 29.69 -14.87 30.63
C ARG A 89 28.83 -14.40 29.46
N ALA A 90 28.53 -15.28 28.51
CA ALA A 90 27.63 -14.97 27.40
C ALA A 90 26.23 -14.58 27.93
N TYR A 91 25.73 -15.30 28.93
CA TYR A 91 24.42 -15.02 29.53
C TYR A 91 24.42 -13.76 30.40
N LEU A 92 25.48 -13.48 31.17
CA LEU A 92 25.63 -12.23 31.92
C LEU A 92 25.66 -11.02 31.00
N ALA A 93 26.36 -11.10 29.87
CA ALA A 93 26.32 -10.05 28.85
C ALA A 93 24.89 -9.81 28.35
N ARG A 94 24.11 -10.87 28.08
CA ARG A 94 22.68 -10.76 27.74
C ARG A 94 21.86 -10.12 28.87
N LEU A 95 22.08 -10.52 30.12
CA LEU A 95 21.36 -9.96 31.27
C LEU A 95 21.65 -8.47 31.44
N GLN A 96 22.86 -8.00 31.15
CA GLN A 96 23.17 -6.57 31.13
C GLN A 96 22.34 -5.82 30.08
N HIS A 97 22.11 -6.41 28.91
CA HIS A 97 21.22 -5.83 27.90
C HIS A 97 19.77 -5.76 28.38
N ILE A 98 19.30 -6.78 29.12
CA ILE A 98 17.96 -6.82 29.71
C ILE A 98 17.83 -5.78 30.83
N ALA A 99 18.84 -5.67 31.69
CA ALA A 99 18.90 -4.69 32.77
C ALA A 99 18.96 -3.25 32.25
N GLY A 100 19.54 -3.04 31.06
CA GLY A 100 19.62 -1.74 30.43
C GLY A 100 20.54 -0.81 31.22
N ASN A 101 19.97 0.24 31.82
CA ASN A 101 20.71 1.18 32.67
C ASN A 101 20.54 0.89 34.18
N LYS A 102 19.93 -0.23 34.54
CA LYS A 102 19.73 -0.62 35.95
C LYS A 102 20.90 -1.48 36.42
N PRO A 103 21.27 -1.40 37.71
CA PRO A 103 22.25 -2.30 38.29
C PRO A 103 21.80 -3.75 38.14
N LEU A 104 22.68 -4.60 37.59
CA LEU A 104 22.48 -6.05 37.48
C LEU A 104 23.11 -6.74 38.69
N LEU A 105 22.33 -7.57 39.38
CA LEU A 105 22.76 -8.39 40.51
C LEU A 105 22.63 -9.87 40.15
N LEU A 106 23.72 -10.64 40.27
CA LEU A 106 23.64 -12.10 40.27
C LEU A 106 23.15 -12.53 41.66
N ALA A 107 21.85 -12.81 41.79
CA ALA A 107 21.20 -13.03 43.08
C ALA A 107 21.55 -14.37 43.72
N GLU A 108 21.98 -15.34 42.92
CA GLU A 108 22.37 -16.65 43.41
C GLU A 108 23.57 -17.16 42.61
N ALA A 109 24.74 -17.12 43.24
CA ALA A 109 25.99 -17.68 42.76
C ALA A 109 26.32 -18.93 43.60
N GLY A 110 26.34 -20.10 42.99
CA GLY A 110 26.80 -21.32 43.65
C GLY A 110 26.52 -22.59 42.88
N ALA A 111 27.05 -23.67 43.42
CA ALA A 111 26.79 -25.03 42.98
C ALA A 111 26.64 -25.96 44.19
N ASP A 112 26.03 -27.12 43.97
CA ASP A 112 25.79 -28.12 45.01
C ASP A 112 27.01 -29.03 45.19
N SER A 113 27.51 -29.14 46.42
CA SER A 113 28.64 -30.01 46.78
C SER A 113 28.30 -31.50 46.72
N ILE A 114 27.03 -31.90 46.81
CA ILE A 114 26.63 -33.33 46.70
C ILE A 114 26.92 -33.83 45.28
N ARG A 115 26.60 -33.03 44.25
CA ARG A 115 26.79 -33.40 42.84
C ARG A 115 28.16 -33.00 42.27
N GLN A 116 28.76 -31.90 42.74
CA GLN A 116 30.02 -31.37 42.19
C GLN A 116 31.26 -31.70 43.04
N GLY A 117 31.07 -32.21 44.27
CA GLY A 117 32.11 -32.26 45.29
C GLY A 117 32.45 -30.87 45.85
N GLU A 118 33.12 -30.82 47.00
CA GLU A 118 33.46 -29.55 47.66
C GLU A 118 34.44 -28.69 46.84
N ALA A 119 35.40 -29.31 46.15
CA ALA A 119 36.33 -28.60 45.26
C ALA A 119 35.59 -28.02 44.04
N GLY A 120 34.73 -28.81 43.40
CA GLY A 120 33.92 -28.34 42.27
C GLY A 120 32.94 -27.23 42.68
N GLN A 121 32.34 -27.32 43.87
CA GLN A 121 31.56 -26.22 44.45
C GLN A 121 32.41 -24.95 44.59
N ALA A 122 33.61 -25.05 45.14
CA ALA A 122 34.50 -23.91 45.35
C ALA A 122 34.86 -23.23 44.03
N ASP A 123 35.30 -24.01 43.04
CA ASP A 123 35.71 -23.51 41.73
C ASP A 123 34.55 -22.83 40.99
N ILE A 124 33.37 -23.45 40.95
CA ILE A 124 32.19 -22.91 40.25
C ILE A 124 31.67 -21.65 40.96
N THR A 125 31.58 -21.66 42.29
CA THR A 125 31.04 -20.50 43.04
C THR A 125 31.97 -19.29 42.93
N ALA A 126 33.29 -19.49 43.05
CA ALA A 126 34.26 -18.42 42.84
C ALA A 126 34.26 -17.91 41.39
N MET A 127 34.12 -18.81 40.40
CA MET A 127 33.96 -18.45 38.98
C MET A 127 32.70 -17.61 38.76
N HIS A 128 31.56 -17.95 39.35
CA HIS A 128 30.34 -17.17 39.25
C HIS A 128 30.52 -15.74 39.77
N VAL A 129 31.12 -15.59 40.97
CA VAL A 129 31.38 -14.27 41.57
C VAL A 129 32.32 -13.45 40.70
N ARG A 130 33.46 -14.03 40.28
CA ARG A 130 34.43 -13.36 39.41
C ARG A 130 33.80 -12.91 38.09
N ALA A 131 33.12 -13.83 37.38
CA ALA A 131 32.49 -13.54 36.10
C ALA A 131 31.41 -12.46 36.21
N ALA A 132 30.62 -12.45 37.30
CA ALA A 132 29.62 -11.41 37.53
C ALA A 132 30.25 -10.01 37.55
N PHE A 133 31.30 -9.80 38.34
CA PHE A 133 31.96 -8.50 38.44
C PHE A 133 32.73 -8.11 37.17
N GLU A 134 33.43 -9.05 36.55
CA GLU A 134 34.20 -8.78 35.31
C GLU A 134 33.29 -8.46 34.11
N GLU A 135 32.04 -8.93 34.13
CA GLU A 135 30.99 -8.55 33.17
C GLU A 135 30.20 -7.31 33.64
N GLY A 136 30.62 -6.66 34.73
CA GLY A 136 30.10 -5.39 35.24
C GLY A 136 28.78 -5.46 36.00
N ALA A 137 28.41 -6.64 36.54
CA ALA A 137 27.33 -6.71 37.52
C ALA A 137 27.70 -5.85 38.75
N CYS A 138 26.71 -5.24 39.38
CA CYS A 138 26.93 -4.45 40.60
C CYS A 138 27.24 -5.32 41.83
N GLY A 139 27.00 -6.63 41.74
CA GLY A 139 27.33 -7.60 42.77
C GLY A 139 26.92 -9.02 42.41
N ALA A 140 27.31 -9.94 43.29
CA ALA A 140 26.84 -11.31 43.32
C ALA A 140 26.53 -11.71 44.76
N VAL A 141 25.57 -12.61 44.97
CA VAL A 141 25.24 -13.17 46.28
C VAL A 141 25.55 -14.66 46.25
N ALA A 142 26.44 -15.12 47.13
CA ALA A 142 26.68 -16.54 47.32
C ALA A 142 25.37 -17.18 47.81
N PHE A 143 24.86 -18.16 47.06
CA PHE A 143 23.47 -18.63 47.18
C PHE A 143 23.10 -19.01 48.63
N ALA A 144 24.00 -19.69 49.34
CA ALA A 144 23.73 -20.08 50.72
C ALA A 144 24.96 -20.05 51.60
N TRP A 145 24.74 -19.58 52.83
CA TRP A 145 25.75 -19.68 53.87
C TRP A 145 25.94 -21.12 54.32
N THR A 146 24.86 -21.90 54.52
CA THR A 146 24.91 -23.25 55.10
C THR A 146 24.12 -24.28 54.29
N ASP A 147 24.49 -25.55 54.41
CA ASP A 147 23.73 -26.71 53.90
C ASP A 147 22.43 -26.99 54.66
N GLU A 148 22.12 -26.22 55.70
CA GLU A 148 20.87 -26.38 56.42
C GLU A 148 19.70 -25.71 55.69
N TRP A 149 18.89 -26.52 55.01
CA TRP A 149 17.75 -26.06 54.22
C TRP A 149 16.41 -26.58 54.75
N TRP A 150 15.38 -25.75 54.63
CA TRP A 150 14.02 -26.07 55.06
C TRP A 150 12.98 -25.61 54.01
N ARG A 151 11.95 -26.45 53.76
CA ARG A 151 10.81 -26.10 52.92
C ARG A 151 9.51 -26.50 53.61
N GLY A 152 8.63 -25.54 53.87
CA GLY A 152 7.33 -25.79 54.52
C GLY A 152 7.44 -26.44 55.91
N GLY A 153 8.52 -26.13 56.64
CA GLY A 153 8.79 -26.72 57.97
C GLY A 153 9.50 -28.08 57.95
N HIS A 154 9.87 -28.62 56.79
CA HIS A 154 10.62 -29.88 56.65
C HIS A 154 12.06 -29.64 56.17
N PRO A 155 13.06 -30.39 56.66
CA PRO A 155 14.43 -30.26 56.18
C PRO A 155 14.56 -30.75 54.73
N VAL A 156 15.40 -30.08 53.94
CA VAL A 156 15.77 -30.50 52.58
C VAL A 156 17.17 -31.10 52.64
N GLU A 157 17.28 -32.41 52.43
CA GLU A 157 18.55 -33.15 52.64
C GLU A 157 19.38 -33.33 51.37
N ASP A 158 18.81 -33.08 50.19
CA ASP A 158 19.46 -33.28 48.88
C ASP A 158 20.17 -32.02 48.35
N TRP A 159 20.36 -31.01 49.21
CA TRP A 159 20.92 -29.70 48.87
C TRP A 159 22.15 -29.40 49.73
N GLY A 160 23.32 -29.29 49.09
CA GLY A 160 24.61 -29.00 49.72
C GLY A 160 25.28 -27.75 49.15
N PHE A 161 24.56 -26.63 49.10
CA PHE A 161 25.03 -25.36 48.52
C PHE A 161 25.78 -24.44 49.49
N GLY A 162 25.82 -24.76 50.78
CA GLY A 162 26.39 -23.90 51.81
C GLY A 162 27.88 -23.68 51.63
N LEU A 163 28.34 -22.47 51.97
CA LEU A 163 29.76 -22.17 52.20
C LEU A 163 30.29 -22.87 53.47
N VAL A 164 29.40 -23.18 54.41
CA VAL A 164 29.64 -24.08 55.54
C VAL A 164 28.73 -25.30 55.46
N ASP A 165 29.17 -26.40 56.06
CA ASP A 165 28.33 -27.60 56.19
C ASP A 165 27.14 -27.38 57.16
N ARG A 166 26.36 -28.44 57.42
CA ARG A 166 25.22 -28.38 58.35
C ARG A 166 25.64 -28.05 59.78
N ASP A 167 26.84 -28.47 60.19
CA ASP A 167 27.43 -28.26 61.51
C ASP A 167 28.22 -26.92 61.62
N ARG A 168 28.19 -26.12 60.55
CA ARG A 168 28.84 -24.80 60.41
C ARG A 168 30.37 -24.85 60.31
N HIS A 169 30.96 -25.96 59.86
CA HIS A 169 32.37 -26.00 59.48
C HIS A 169 32.59 -25.40 58.09
N LEU A 170 33.68 -24.64 57.93
CA LEU A 170 34.05 -24.00 56.67
C LEU A 170 34.36 -25.04 55.58
N LYS A 171 33.73 -24.89 54.43
CA LYS A 171 34.10 -25.63 53.21
C LYS A 171 35.14 -24.85 52.41
N PRO A 172 35.89 -25.51 51.50
CA PRO A 172 36.77 -24.84 50.54
C PRO A 172 36.10 -23.69 49.78
N ALA A 173 34.80 -23.81 49.50
CA ALA A 173 34.02 -22.77 48.84
C ALA A 173 34.00 -21.44 49.59
N ALA A 174 33.98 -21.44 50.93
CA ALA A 174 34.00 -20.20 51.71
C ALA A 174 35.27 -19.37 51.45
N LEU A 175 36.43 -20.04 51.40
CA LEU A 175 37.72 -19.39 51.15
C LEU A 175 37.84 -18.90 49.70
N ALA A 176 37.42 -19.73 48.74
CA ALA A 176 37.45 -19.37 47.32
C ALA A 176 36.55 -18.16 47.01
N VAL A 177 35.35 -18.12 47.61
CA VAL A 177 34.42 -17.01 47.47
C VAL A 177 34.95 -15.74 48.14
N ALA A 178 35.54 -15.84 49.34
CA ALA A 178 36.15 -14.69 50.00
C ALA A 178 37.25 -14.06 49.14
N SER A 179 38.15 -14.87 48.57
CA SER A 179 39.19 -14.41 47.65
C SER A 179 38.59 -13.75 46.40
N ALA A 180 37.54 -14.35 45.81
CA ALA A 180 36.90 -13.78 44.62
C ALA A 180 36.25 -12.41 44.88
N PHE A 181 35.71 -12.17 46.08
CA PHE A 181 35.21 -10.84 46.46
C PHE A 181 36.32 -9.84 46.75
N GLU A 182 37.45 -10.26 47.32
CA GLU A 182 38.62 -9.40 47.54
C GLU A 182 39.26 -8.93 46.23
N ASP A 183 39.28 -9.79 45.20
CA ASP A 183 39.80 -9.48 43.87
C ASP A 183 38.82 -8.70 42.98
N ALA A 184 37.56 -8.56 43.38
CA ALA A 184 36.55 -7.87 42.58
C ALA A 184 36.83 -6.36 42.46
N PRO A 185 36.57 -5.72 41.30
CA PRO A 185 36.05 -6.32 40.08
C PRO A 185 37.11 -7.00 39.20
N PHE A 186 38.39 -6.68 39.38
CA PHE A 186 39.51 -7.29 38.67
C PHE A 186 40.75 -7.35 39.58
N ALA A 187 41.41 -8.51 39.62
CA ALA A 187 42.63 -8.71 40.38
C ALA A 187 43.72 -7.69 39.99
N ARG A 188 44.47 -7.18 40.99
CA ARG A 188 45.48 -6.11 40.78
C ARG A 188 46.56 -6.50 39.77
N GLU A 189 46.94 -7.77 39.75
CA GLU A 189 47.98 -8.32 38.86
C GLU A 189 47.55 -8.27 37.39
N ILE A 190 46.29 -8.59 37.11
CA ILE A 190 45.72 -8.53 35.75
C ILE A 190 45.62 -7.08 35.28
N ARG A 191 45.26 -6.15 36.17
CA ARG A 191 45.15 -4.72 35.83
C ARG A 191 46.50 -4.11 35.43
N ALA A 192 47.60 -4.62 35.97
CA ALA A 192 48.94 -4.12 35.64
C ALA A 192 49.38 -4.47 34.21
N SER A 193 48.77 -5.49 33.58
CA SER A 193 49.09 -5.89 32.20
C SER A 193 48.22 -5.22 31.14
N TRP A 194 47.33 -4.31 31.52
CA TRP A 194 46.40 -3.66 30.59
C TRP A 194 47.10 -2.61 29.71
N PRO A 195 46.68 -2.47 28.44
CA PRO A 195 47.33 -1.56 27.50
C PRO A 195 47.08 -0.09 27.85
N ARG A 196 48.04 0.77 27.49
CA ARG A 196 47.88 2.23 27.61
C ARG A 196 46.78 2.74 26.67
N VAL A 197 45.94 3.66 27.18
CA VAL A 197 44.82 4.22 26.41
C VAL A 197 44.94 5.74 26.25
N SER A 198 44.76 6.23 25.03
CA SER A 198 44.59 7.67 24.76
C SER A 198 43.11 8.00 24.65
N VAL A 199 42.59 8.85 25.54
CA VAL A 199 41.21 9.34 25.47
C VAL A 199 41.19 10.66 24.72
N VAL A 200 40.51 10.70 23.58
CA VAL A 200 40.39 11.87 22.70
C VAL A 200 39.01 12.48 22.82
N VAL A 201 38.96 13.78 23.10
CA VAL A 201 37.75 14.60 23.12
C VAL A 201 37.85 15.64 22.03
N CYS A 202 36.87 15.71 21.14
CA CYS A 202 36.80 16.75 20.11
C CYS A 202 35.70 17.76 20.47
N ALA A 203 36.06 19.04 20.57
CA ALA A 203 35.15 20.08 21.03
C ALA A 203 35.07 21.25 20.04
N TYR A 204 33.85 21.71 19.79
CA TYR A 204 33.57 22.94 19.04
C TYR A 204 32.39 23.68 19.67
N ASN A 205 32.63 24.86 20.23
CA ASN A 205 31.64 25.66 20.96
C ASN A 205 30.88 24.86 22.04
N ALA A 206 31.64 24.20 22.93
CA ALA A 206 31.14 23.28 23.95
C ALA A 206 31.28 23.83 25.39
N ALA A 207 31.40 25.15 25.56
CA ALA A 207 31.69 25.76 26.87
C ALA A 207 30.65 25.44 27.96
N GLU A 208 29.41 25.11 27.59
CA GLU A 208 28.33 24.76 28.54
C GLU A 208 28.51 23.37 29.18
N VAL A 209 29.21 22.45 28.52
CA VAL A 209 29.22 21.02 28.87
C VAL A 209 30.61 20.44 29.10
N LEU A 210 31.66 21.07 28.56
CA LEU A 210 33.02 20.53 28.55
C LEU A 210 33.60 20.29 29.95
N GLU A 211 33.31 21.18 30.91
CA GLU A 211 33.79 21.08 32.30
C GLU A 211 33.43 19.73 32.94
N ASP A 212 32.16 19.34 32.83
CA ASP A 212 31.67 18.08 33.41
C ASP A 212 32.29 16.85 32.74
N CYS A 213 32.57 16.94 31.43
CA CYS A 213 33.25 15.90 30.68
C CYS A 213 34.69 15.70 31.18
N LEU A 214 35.50 16.77 31.18
CA LEU A 214 36.91 16.71 31.59
C LEU A 214 37.05 16.29 33.06
N ALA A 215 36.23 16.85 33.95
CA ALA A 215 36.22 16.48 35.37
C ALA A 215 35.83 15.00 35.60
N SER A 216 35.04 14.39 34.72
CA SER A 216 34.75 12.95 34.78
C SER A 216 35.92 12.09 34.30
N LEU A 217 36.62 12.51 33.25
CA LEU A 217 37.80 11.82 32.71
C LEU A 217 38.99 11.83 33.67
N GLU A 218 39.17 12.91 34.42
CA GLU A 218 40.21 12.98 35.47
C GLU A 218 39.96 12.03 36.65
N ARG A 219 38.75 11.49 36.79
CA ARG A 219 38.35 10.57 37.87
C ARG A 219 38.32 9.09 37.48
N LEU A 220 38.79 8.75 36.27
CA LEU A 220 38.87 7.35 35.82
C LEU A 220 39.83 6.53 36.69
N THR A 221 39.45 5.29 36.97
CA THR A 221 40.23 4.33 37.78
C THR A 221 41.22 3.50 36.96
N TYR A 222 41.22 3.67 35.63
CA TYR A 222 42.08 2.93 34.72
C TYR A 222 43.57 3.28 34.98
N PRO A 223 44.47 2.28 35.02
CA PRO A 223 45.82 2.48 35.55
C PRO A 223 46.73 3.34 34.65
N ASP A 224 46.64 3.23 33.33
CA ASP A 224 47.53 3.95 32.40
C ASP A 224 46.74 4.57 31.23
N TYR A 225 46.47 5.87 31.34
CA TYR A 225 45.76 6.62 30.31
C TYR A 225 46.19 8.09 30.23
N GLU A 226 45.97 8.69 29.06
CA GLU A 226 46.13 10.13 28.82
C GLU A 226 44.83 10.75 28.28
N ILE A 227 44.67 12.07 28.45
CA ILE A 227 43.51 12.82 27.96
C ILE A 227 43.98 13.87 26.96
N ILE A 228 43.43 13.84 25.75
CA ILE A 228 43.74 14.76 24.65
C ILE A 228 42.45 15.49 24.25
N LEU A 229 42.45 16.82 24.36
CA LEU A 229 41.35 17.66 23.93
C LEU A 229 41.73 18.39 22.64
N ILE A 230 40.94 18.19 21.58
CA ILE A 230 41.08 18.93 20.33
C ILE A 230 40.02 20.04 20.30
N ASN A 231 40.47 21.29 20.42
CA ASN A 231 39.61 22.46 20.26
C ASN A 231 39.56 22.88 18.79
N ASP A 232 38.48 22.50 18.10
CA ASP A 232 38.28 22.68 16.65
C ASP A 232 37.82 24.10 16.29
N GLY A 233 38.59 25.10 16.72
CA GLY A 233 38.37 26.51 16.38
C GLY A 233 37.14 27.13 17.05
N SER A 234 36.88 26.78 18.31
CA SER A 234 35.77 27.34 19.10
C SER A 234 35.87 28.86 19.22
N ARG A 235 34.71 29.53 19.25
CA ARG A 235 34.55 30.98 19.38
C ARG A 235 34.04 31.42 20.76
N ASP A 236 33.74 30.46 21.62
CA ASP A 236 33.33 30.65 22.99
C ASP A 236 34.49 30.28 23.96
N ARG A 237 34.17 30.11 25.25
CA ARG A 237 35.13 29.82 26.30
C ARG A 237 35.62 28.36 26.34
N THR A 238 35.36 27.55 25.31
CA THR A 238 35.75 26.13 25.26
C THR A 238 37.26 25.95 25.43
N GLY A 239 38.07 26.76 24.74
CA GLY A 239 39.53 26.71 24.85
C GLY A 239 40.03 27.07 26.25
N GLU A 240 39.46 28.14 26.85
CA GLU A 240 39.79 28.56 28.22
C GLU A 240 39.53 27.44 29.24
N ILE A 241 38.38 26.77 29.13
CA ILE A 241 37.99 25.65 30.02
C ILE A 241 38.96 24.48 29.84
N GLY A 242 39.27 24.11 28.59
CA GLY A 242 40.21 23.03 28.31
C GLY A 242 41.58 23.25 28.95
N HIS A 243 42.16 24.44 28.77
CA HIS A 243 43.48 24.80 29.30
C HIS A 243 43.52 24.93 30.83
N ALA A 244 42.37 25.01 31.49
CA ALA A 244 42.29 25.04 32.95
C ALA A 244 42.50 23.66 33.61
N HIS A 245 42.37 22.56 32.87
CA HIS A 245 42.57 21.20 33.39
C HIS A 245 44.01 20.72 33.21
N PRO A 246 44.79 20.53 34.29
CA PRO A 246 46.22 20.25 34.20
C PRO A 246 46.56 18.84 33.68
N ARG A 247 45.63 17.87 33.78
CA ARG A 247 45.83 16.51 33.24
C ARG A 247 45.44 16.38 31.77
N VAL A 248 44.92 17.44 31.15
CA VAL A 248 44.38 17.43 29.79
C VAL A 248 45.37 18.10 28.85
N ARG A 249 45.79 17.38 27.81
CA ARG A 249 46.61 17.94 26.73
C ARG A 249 45.70 18.59 25.70
N VAL A 250 45.67 19.91 25.65
CA VAL A 250 44.82 20.68 24.73
C VAL A 250 45.57 21.03 23.44
N ILE A 251 44.89 20.87 22.30
CA ILE A 251 45.40 21.19 20.97
C ILE A 251 44.39 22.09 20.27
N ASP A 252 44.77 23.34 20.04
CA ASP A 252 43.94 24.33 19.34
C ASP A 252 44.19 24.29 17.83
N THR A 253 43.11 24.13 17.05
CA THR A 253 43.18 24.06 15.59
C THR A 253 42.17 25.01 14.95
N PRO A 254 42.36 25.46 13.70
CA PRO A 254 41.30 26.08 12.92
C PRO A 254 40.13 25.10 12.73
N ASN A 255 38.89 25.60 12.66
CA ASN A 255 37.72 24.74 12.47
C ASN A 255 37.78 24.00 11.14
N ALA A 256 37.95 22.67 11.21
CA ALA A 256 38.01 21.76 10.07
C ALA A 256 36.93 20.67 10.12
N GLY A 257 36.15 20.61 11.21
CA GLY A 257 35.06 19.65 11.41
C GLY A 257 35.46 18.43 12.24
N LEU A 258 34.44 17.70 12.69
CA LEU A 258 34.59 16.62 13.69
C LEU A 258 35.59 15.53 13.28
N SER A 259 35.48 15.02 12.06
CA SER A 259 36.37 13.94 11.57
C SER A 259 37.82 14.38 11.47
N ALA A 260 38.08 15.63 11.09
CA ALA A 260 39.42 16.19 11.05
C ALA A 260 40.01 16.30 12.46
N ALA A 261 39.23 16.82 13.42
CA ALA A 261 39.62 16.88 14.82
C ALA A 261 39.93 15.47 15.39
N ARG A 262 39.10 14.46 15.07
CA ARG A 262 39.34 13.07 15.51
C ARG A 262 40.65 12.49 14.97
N ASN A 263 41.01 12.84 13.73
CA ASN A 263 42.28 12.41 13.12
C ASN A 263 43.51 13.11 13.71
N ILE A 264 43.39 14.38 14.10
CA ILE A 264 44.45 15.09 14.82
C ILE A 264 44.67 14.42 16.18
N GLY A 265 43.59 14.10 16.89
CA GLY A 265 43.67 13.31 18.12
C GLY A 265 44.31 11.93 17.93
N LEU A 266 44.01 11.23 16.82
CA LEU A 266 44.65 9.95 16.48
C LEU A 266 46.17 10.09 16.25
N ALA A 267 46.59 11.16 15.57
CA ALA A 267 48.00 11.41 15.29
C ALA A 267 48.80 11.68 16.58
N GLU A 268 48.15 12.32 17.55
CA GLU A 268 48.74 12.73 18.83
C GLU A 268 48.63 11.66 19.92
N ALA A 269 47.79 10.65 19.72
CA ALA A 269 47.59 9.53 20.62
C ALA A 269 48.83 8.62 20.70
N SER A 270 49.28 8.35 21.93
CA SER A 270 50.42 7.46 22.24
C SER A 270 50.03 6.08 22.78
N GLY A 271 48.75 5.86 23.10
CA GLY A 271 48.22 4.59 23.59
C GLY A 271 48.09 3.54 22.47
N GLU A 272 48.10 2.27 22.87
CA GLU A 272 47.78 1.15 21.97
C GLU A 272 46.30 1.18 21.56
N ILE A 273 45.46 1.64 22.50
CA ILE A 273 44.03 1.86 22.29
C ILE A 273 43.75 3.35 22.27
N VAL A 274 42.90 3.79 21.34
CA VAL A 274 42.42 5.18 21.27
C VAL A 274 40.91 5.17 21.54
N ALA A 275 40.49 5.77 22.64
CA ALA A 275 39.10 5.94 23.02
C ALA A 275 38.62 7.35 22.62
N TYR A 276 37.41 7.45 22.07
CA TYR A 276 36.76 8.70 21.72
C TYR A 276 35.51 8.90 22.55
N THR A 277 35.34 10.12 23.05
CA THR A 277 34.11 10.59 23.70
C THR A 277 33.82 12.03 23.27
N ASP A 278 32.57 12.44 23.39
CA ASP A 278 32.13 13.79 23.01
C ASP A 278 32.18 14.74 24.22
N ALA A 279 32.26 16.06 23.96
CA ALA A 279 32.34 17.08 25.01
C ALA A 279 31.06 17.21 25.85
N ASP A 280 29.93 16.66 25.39
CA ASP A 280 28.64 16.59 26.09
C ASP A 280 28.41 15.25 26.83
N VAL A 281 29.48 14.51 27.09
CA VAL A 281 29.45 13.22 27.78
C VAL A 281 30.10 13.31 29.16
N ARG A 282 29.45 12.70 30.16
CA ARG A 282 30.05 12.37 31.47
C ARG A 282 30.26 10.86 31.54
N VAL A 283 31.47 10.42 31.85
CA VAL A 283 31.79 8.99 31.94
C VAL A 283 31.77 8.50 33.39
N ASP A 284 31.49 7.21 33.60
CA ASP A 284 31.66 6.57 34.90
C ASP A 284 33.13 6.26 35.20
N ARG A 285 33.46 6.11 36.50
CA ARG A 285 34.85 5.90 36.96
C ARG A 285 35.51 4.67 36.33
N ASP A 286 34.74 3.63 36.10
CA ASP A 286 35.20 2.36 35.51
C ASP A 286 34.87 2.24 34.02
N TRP A 287 34.41 3.33 33.37
CA TRP A 287 34.04 3.33 31.95
C TRP A 287 35.14 2.76 31.06
N LEU A 288 36.37 3.27 31.22
CA LEU A 288 37.50 2.87 30.39
C LEU A 288 37.91 1.40 30.62
N THR A 289 37.78 0.93 31.87
CA THR A 289 38.01 -0.47 32.25
C THR A 289 37.12 -1.41 31.45
N PHE A 290 35.81 -1.17 31.44
CA PHE A 290 34.87 -2.01 30.70
C PHE A 290 34.93 -1.77 29.18
N LEU A 291 35.25 -0.57 28.73
CA LEU A 291 35.39 -0.26 27.31
C LEU A 291 36.58 -1.02 26.69
N VAL A 292 37.65 -1.22 27.45
CA VAL A 292 38.86 -1.95 27.02
C VAL A 292 38.67 -3.48 27.11
N GLN A 293 37.82 -3.96 28.01
CA GLN A 293 37.67 -5.40 28.30
C GLN A 293 37.47 -6.28 27.04
N PRO A 294 36.65 -5.92 26.04
CA PRO A 294 36.53 -6.71 24.81
C PRO A 294 37.84 -6.94 24.05
N PHE A 295 38.78 -5.99 24.07
CA PHE A 295 40.09 -6.15 23.42
C PHE A 295 40.99 -7.17 24.13
N LEU A 296 40.76 -7.38 25.43
CA LEU A 296 41.52 -8.32 26.26
C LEU A 296 40.99 -9.74 26.12
N THR A 297 39.68 -9.89 25.91
CA THR A 297 39.00 -11.18 25.92
C THR A 297 38.68 -11.72 24.52
N SER A 298 38.88 -10.92 23.45
CA SER A 298 38.50 -11.30 22.08
C SER A 298 39.34 -10.61 21.00
N ASP A 299 39.15 -11.03 19.74
CA ASP A 299 39.86 -10.54 18.56
C ASP A 299 39.27 -9.25 17.95
N VAL A 300 38.56 -8.45 18.75
CA VAL A 300 37.94 -7.20 18.28
C VAL A 300 38.97 -6.10 18.07
N VAL A 301 38.70 -5.24 17.08
CA VAL A 301 39.54 -4.08 16.75
C VAL A 301 38.89 -2.75 17.14
N CYS A 302 37.62 -2.79 17.53
CA CYS A 302 36.84 -1.67 18.03
C CYS A 302 35.94 -2.17 19.16
N SER A 303 35.64 -1.31 20.12
CA SER A 303 34.73 -1.56 21.24
C SER A 303 33.86 -0.33 21.46
N GLY A 304 32.64 -0.50 21.95
CA GLY A 304 31.78 0.61 22.36
C GLY A 304 30.76 0.16 23.40
N GLY A 305 30.04 1.11 23.98
CA GLY A 305 29.08 0.83 25.06
C GLY A 305 27.75 1.61 24.92
N PRO A 306 26.88 1.48 25.93
CA PRO A 306 25.58 2.16 25.93
C PRO A 306 25.71 3.66 26.26
N ASN A 307 24.78 4.45 25.71
CA ASN A 307 24.66 5.89 25.97
C ASN A 307 23.37 6.14 26.74
N VAL A 308 23.51 6.56 28.00
CA VAL A 308 22.42 6.76 28.95
C VAL A 308 22.10 8.25 29.05
N VAL A 309 20.81 8.56 29.21
CA VAL A 309 20.33 9.93 29.38
C VAL A 309 20.55 10.35 30.84
N PRO A 310 21.25 11.45 31.12
CA PRO A 310 21.39 11.97 32.48
C PRO A 310 20.02 12.24 33.11
N PRO A 311 19.76 11.82 34.36
CA PRO A 311 18.50 12.09 35.05
C PRO A 311 18.30 13.59 35.34
N ASP A 312 19.41 14.34 35.43
CA ASP A 312 19.49 15.77 35.68
C ASP A 312 19.28 16.65 34.41
N ASP A 313 19.12 16.04 33.23
CA ASP A 313 18.86 16.79 31.99
C ASP A 313 17.54 17.60 32.07
N PRO A 314 17.50 18.83 31.51
CA PRO A 314 16.29 19.66 31.48
C PRO A 314 15.08 18.94 30.85
N PRO A 315 13.83 19.31 31.18
CA PRO A 315 12.63 18.63 30.68
C PRO A 315 12.55 18.50 29.14
N MET A 316 13.02 19.51 28.40
CA MET A 316 13.08 19.46 26.94
C MET A 316 14.15 18.46 26.44
N ALA A 317 15.32 18.41 27.08
CA ALA A 317 16.37 17.44 26.77
C ALA A 317 15.89 16.00 27.05
N GLN A 318 15.15 15.78 28.15
CA GLN A 318 14.49 14.50 28.44
C GLN A 318 13.48 14.09 27.36
N CYS A 319 12.75 15.04 26.77
CA CYS A 319 11.84 14.77 25.65
C CYS A 319 12.61 14.44 24.37
N ILE A 320 13.68 15.19 24.06
CA ILE A 320 14.53 14.97 22.89
C ILE A 320 15.26 13.63 22.96
N ALA A 321 15.72 13.23 24.14
CA ALA A 321 16.30 11.92 24.38
C ALA A 321 15.34 10.76 24.13
N ARG A 322 14.03 11.04 24.06
CA ARG A 322 12.97 10.07 23.73
C ARG A 322 12.43 10.23 22.32
N ALA A 323 12.97 11.17 21.55
CA ALA A 323 12.68 11.38 20.15
C ALA A 323 13.65 10.57 19.26
N PRO A 324 13.32 10.33 17.98
CA PRO A 324 14.16 9.52 17.12
C PRO A 324 15.46 10.26 16.74
N GLY A 325 16.51 9.48 16.51
CA GLY A 325 17.82 9.99 16.06
C GLY A 325 18.75 10.43 17.18
N GLY A 326 18.73 9.74 18.34
CA GLY A 326 19.81 9.79 19.33
C GLY A 326 20.95 8.80 19.01
N PRO A 327 22.11 8.91 19.69
CA PRO A 327 23.26 8.04 19.49
C PRO A 327 23.00 6.63 20.03
N ALA A 328 22.66 5.68 19.16
CA ALA A 328 22.34 4.30 19.51
C ALA A 328 23.28 3.29 18.86
N HIS A 329 23.67 2.27 19.61
CA HIS A 329 24.44 1.14 19.10
C HIS A 329 23.56 0.17 18.32
N VAL A 330 24.18 -0.59 17.43
CA VAL A 330 23.54 -1.59 16.57
C VAL A 330 24.26 -2.91 16.75
N LEU A 331 23.59 -3.92 17.30
CA LEU A 331 24.20 -5.16 17.75
C LEU A 331 23.86 -6.32 16.82
N LEU A 332 24.87 -7.04 16.34
CA LEU A 332 24.70 -8.30 15.61
C LEU A 332 24.31 -9.41 16.59
N ASP A 333 24.95 -9.45 17.76
CA ASP A 333 24.61 -10.31 18.89
C ASP A 333 24.86 -9.58 20.22
N ASP A 334 24.72 -10.24 21.37
CA ASP A 334 24.85 -9.60 22.69
C ASP A 334 26.30 -9.12 23.01
N ARG A 335 27.30 -9.34 22.13
CA ARG A 335 28.71 -8.93 22.32
C ARG A 335 29.35 -8.27 21.09
N ILE A 336 28.77 -8.43 19.91
CA ILE A 336 29.30 -7.90 18.64
C ILE A 336 28.36 -6.85 18.08
N ALA A 337 28.91 -5.68 17.76
CA ALA A 337 28.22 -4.58 17.14
C ALA A 337 28.46 -4.51 15.62
N GLU A 338 27.46 -4.05 14.89
CA GLU A 338 27.64 -3.48 13.55
C GLU A 338 28.04 -2.00 13.63
N HIS A 339 27.60 -1.29 14.67
CA HIS A 339 27.91 0.13 14.87
C HIS A 339 27.89 0.51 16.34
N VAL A 340 28.90 1.27 16.75
CA VAL A 340 29.00 1.92 18.06
C VAL A 340 29.08 3.45 17.85
N PRO A 341 28.32 4.26 18.62
CA PRO A 341 28.28 5.70 18.41
C PRO A 341 29.59 6.42 18.76
N GLY A 342 29.84 7.54 18.11
CA GLY A 342 31.06 8.32 18.28
C GLY A 342 31.37 8.83 19.69
N CYS A 343 30.34 8.96 20.54
CA CYS A 343 30.46 9.40 21.92
C CYS A 343 30.91 8.30 22.90
N ASN A 344 30.98 7.04 22.47
CA ASN A 344 31.37 5.91 23.32
C ASN A 344 31.99 4.79 22.49
N MET A 345 33.21 5.04 21.99
CA MET A 345 33.92 4.10 21.15
C MET A 345 35.43 4.08 21.45
N ALA A 346 36.05 2.93 21.26
CA ALA A 346 37.49 2.75 21.33
C ALA A 346 37.98 1.88 20.17
N PHE A 347 39.25 2.05 19.78
CA PHE A 347 39.87 1.33 18.67
C PHE A 347 41.27 0.90 19.03
N ARG A 348 41.69 -0.26 18.50
CA ARG A 348 43.13 -0.53 18.34
C ARG A 348 43.71 0.53 17.41
N ARG A 349 44.72 1.27 17.87
CA ARG A 349 45.34 2.37 17.14
C ARG A 349 45.80 1.94 15.74
N GLU A 350 46.42 0.76 15.65
CA GLU A 350 46.87 0.17 14.38
C GLU A 350 45.73 -0.09 13.39
N ALA A 351 44.58 -0.57 13.86
CA ALA A 351 43.44 -0.90 12.99
C ALA A 351 42.80 0.37 12.44
N LEU A 352 42.68 1.40 13.27
CA LEU A 352 42.16 2.70 12.87
C LEU A 352 43.10 3.41 11.87
N LEU A 353 44.41 3.36 12.10
CA LEU A 353 45.41 3.84 11.13
C LEU A 353 45.37 3.05 9.82
N ALA A 354 45.19 1.73 9.90
CA ALA A 354 45.19 0.87 8.73
C ALA A 354 44.04 1.17 7.75
N ILE A 355 42.91 1.72 8.23
CA ILE A 355 41.80 2.19 7.39
C ILE A 355 41.90 3.69 7.03
N GLY A 356 42.96 4.39 7.47
CA GLY A 356 43.18 5.80 7.20
C GLY A 356 42.44 6.77 8.13
N GLY A 357 42.06 6.33 9.33
CA GLY A 357 41.33 7.17 10.30
C GLY A 357 39.89 7.46 9.92
N PHE A 358 39.35 8.58 10.42
CA PHE A 358 38.01 9.10 10.10
C PHE A 358 38.03 9.84 8.76
N ASN A 359 36.96 9.78 7.98
CA ASN A 359 36.90 10.45 6.69
C ASN A 359 36.53 11.94 6.87
N PRO A 360 37.43 12.91 6.54
CA PRO A 360 37.20 14.34 6.80
C PRO A 360 35.97 14.94 6.12
N ILE A 361 35.39 14.26 5.15
CA ILE A 361 34.16 14.68 4.47
C ILE A 361 32.95 14.79 5.42
N TYR A 362 32.94 14.02 6.51
CA TYR A 362 31.90 14.05 7.51
C TYR A 362 32.19 15.16 8.53
N LEU A 363 31.71 16.36 8.22
CA LEU A 363 31.95 17.56 9.04
C LEU A 363 31.22 17.55 10.38
N ARG A 364 30.03 16.91 10.44
CA ARG A 364 29.12 16.98 11.60
C ARG A 364 28.66 15.62 12.13
N ALA A 365 28.44 14.65 11.24
CA ALA A 365 27.92 13.33 11.64
C ALA A 365 28.06 12.27 10.54
N GLY A 366 27.99 11.01 10.94
CA GLY A 366 28.04 9.83 10.06
C GLY A 366 29.44 9.23 9.92
N ASP A 367 30.45 9.84 10.54
CA ASP A 367 31.83 9.35 10.55
C ASP A 367 32.02 8.12 11.42
N ASP A 368 31.27 8.02 12.52
CA ASP A 368 31.14 6.82 13.37
C ASP A 368 30.57 5.62 12.60
N VAL A 369 29.52 5.84 11.80
CA VAL A 369 28.94 4.80 10.93
C VAL A 369 29.95 4.37 9.85
N ASP A 370 30.59 5.34 9.19
CA ASP A 370 31.56 5.10 8.12
C ASP A 370 32.77 4.29 8.61
N VAL A 371 33.35 4.67 9.76
CA VAL A 371 34.52 3.98 10.31
C VAL A 371 34.18 2.54 10.70
N CYS A 372 33.02 2.32 11.34
CA CYS A 372 32.56 0.97 11.70
C CYS A 372 32.38 0.07 10.48
N TRP A 373 31.81 0.59 9.38
CA TRP A 373 31.64 -0.18 8.15
C TRP A 373 32.94 -0.43 7.42
N ARG A 374 33.90 0.51 7.42
CA ARG A 374 35.23 0.28 6.84
C ARG A 374 36.03 -0.79 7.60
N LEU A 375 35.92 -0.85 8.92
CA LEU A 375 36.53 -1.93 9.72
C LEU A 375 35.91 -3.29 9.37
N GLN A 376 34.57 -3.38 9.32
CA GLN A 376 33.87 -4.61 8.96
C GLN A 376 34.11 -5.04 7.50
N ALA A 377 34.32 -4.09 6.58
CA ALA A 377 34.68 -4.39 5.19
C ALA A 377 36.02 -5.13 5.06
N ARG A 378 36.88 -5.06 6.08
CA ARG A 378 38.11 -5.85 6.21
C ARG A 378 37.94 -7.19 6.92
N GLY A 379 36.72 -7.53 7.35
CA GLY A 379 36.42 -8.74 8.11
C GLY A 379 36.72 -8.63 9.61
N TRP A 380 37.01 -7.43 10.12
CA TRP A 380 37.25 -7.22 11.54
C TRP A 380 35.96 -7.04 12.33
N LYS A 381 35.98 -7.45 13.60
CA LYS A 381 34.84 -7.41 14.51
C LYS A 381 34.86 -6.16 15.39
N ILE A 382 33.68 -5.68 15.73
CA ILE A 382 33.45 -4.58 16.67
C ILE A 382 32.79 -5.19 17.90
N GLY A 383 33.43 -5.10 19.06
CA GLY A 383 32.89 -5.52 20.33
C GLY A 383 31.90 -4.51 20.90
N PHE A 384 31.01 -5.01 21.75
CA PHE A 384 30.09 -4.22 22.54
C PHE A 384 30.24 -4.59 24.02
N ALA A 385 30.61 -3.60 24.83
CA ALA A 385 30.71 -3.70 26.28
C ALA A 385 29.48 -3.03 26.91
N SER A 386 28.50 -3.84 27.33
CA SER A 386 27.27 -3.35 27.96
C SER A 386 27.52 -2.57 29.25
N SER A 387 28.63 -2.85 29.94
CA SER A 387 29.00 -2.20 31.21
C SER A 387 29.82 -0.92 31.02
N ALA A 388 30.26 -0.61 29.79
CA ALA A 388 31.01 0.60 29.46
C ALA A 388 30.08 1.79 29.19
N LEU A 389 29.24 2.15 30.16
CA LEU A 389 28.20 3.15 29.96
C LEU A 389 28.72 4.59 30.06
N VAL A 390 28.08 5.49 29.31
CA VAL A 390 28.33 6.93 29.40
C VAL A 390 27.03 7.71 29.53
N TRP A 391 27.09 8.86 30.20
CA TRP A 391 25.97 9.77 30.40
C TRP A 391 26.02 10.89 29.35
N HIS A 392 25.17 10.81 28.33
CA HIS A 392 25.21 11.70 27.17
C HIS A 392 24.13 12.80 27.28
N ARG A 393 24.54 14.07 27.47
CA ARG A 393 23.61 15.20 27.56
C ARG A 393 22.89 15.45 26.24
N HIS A 394 21.57 15.57 26.28
CA HIS A 394 20.78 15.84 25.09
C HIS A 394 20.54 17.33 24.89
N ARG A 395 20.22 17.70 23.65
CA ARG A 395 19.96 19.10 23.29
C ARG A 395 18.77 19.64 24.08
N SER A 396 18.87 20.87 24.57
CA SER A 396 17.85 21.52 25.42
C SER A 396 16.78 22.29 24.63
N SER A 397 16.83 22.29 23.28
CA SER A 397 15.84 22.99 22.44
C SER A 397 15.48 22.24 21.15
N VAL A 398 14.25 22.45 20.67
CA VAL A 398 13.74 21.91 19.40
C VAL A 398 14.57 22.38 18.21
N THR A 399 15.04 23.63 18.22
CA THR A 399 15.89 24.19 17.16
C THR A 399 17.23 23.48 17.08
N ALA A 400 17.85 23.17 18.22
CA ALA A 400 19.08 22.40 18.27
C ALA A 400 18.88 20.95 17.78
N TYR A 401 17.78 20.31 18.19
CA TYR A 401 17.38 19.00 17.66
C TYR A 401 17.18 19.03 16.14
N TRP A 402 16.47 20.03 15.61
CA TRP A 402 16.27 20.19 14.17
C TRP A 402 17.59 20.29 13.42
N ARG A 403 18.53 21.13 13.88
CA ARG A 403 19.87 21.27 13.27
C ARG A 403 20.65 19.96 13.29
N GLN A 404 20.58 19.21 14.37
CA GLN A 404 21.20 17.89 14.49
C GLN A 404 20.61 16.91 13.47
N GLN A 405 19.28 16.80 13.36
CA GLN A 405 18.63 15.92 12.38
C GLN A 405 18.92 16.34 10.93
N VAL A 406 19.08 17.63 10.65
CA VAL A 406 19.57 18.12 9.34
C VAL A 406 21.00 17.65 9.09
N GLY A 407 21.90 17.77 10.08
CA GLY A 407 23.29 17.28 9.96
C GLY A 407 23.37 15.77 9.72
N TYR A 408 22.52 14.99 10.39
CA TYR A 408 22.44 13.56 10.13
C TYR A 408 21.89 13.23 8.73
N GLY A 409 20.91 13.99 8.23
CA GLY A 409 20.42 13.83 6.86
C GLY A 409 21.49 14.14 5.80
N GLU A 410 22.37 15.11 6.09
CA GLU A 410 23.55 15.43 5.26
C GLU A 410 24.57 14.28 5.28
N GLY A 411 24.89 13.75 6.47
CA GLY A 411 25.77 12.58 6.63
C GLY A 411 25.24 11.33 5.94
N GLU A 412 23.93 11.07 5.97
CA GLU A 412 23.29 9.97 5.24
C GLU A 412 23.49 10.04 3.72
N THR A 413 23.50 11.24 3.13
CA THR A 413 23.78 11.41 1.70
C THR A 413 25.19 10.92 1.36
N TRP A 414 26.17 11.25 2.20
CA TRP A 414 27.56 10.82 2.02
C TRP A 414 27.76 9.34 2.30
N LEU A 415 27.15 8.82 3.37
CA LEU A 415 27.13 7.38 3.66
C LEU A 415 26.54 6.59 2.49
N MET A 416 25.46 7.07 1.87
CA MET A 416 24.87 6.43 0.70
C MET A 416 25.79 6.46 -0.53
N ALA A 417 26.63 7.49 -0.66
CA ALA A 417 27.61 7.58 -1.73
C ALA A 417 28.82 6.64 -1.51
N HIS A 418 29.31 6.53 -0.27
CA HIS A 418 30.47 5.69 0.07
C HIS A 418 30.13 4.19 0.24
N HIS A 419 28.95 3.88 0.80
CA HIS A 419 28.52 2.53 1.14
C HIS A 419 27.14 2.22 0.52
N PRO A 420 26.98 2.28 -0.82
CA PRO A 420 25.68 2.14 -1.47
C PRO A 420 24.99 0.78 -1.23
N GLU A 421 25.74 -0.26 -0.86
CA GLU A 421 25.26 -1.59 -0.48
C GLU A 421 24.54 -1.61 0.88
N LYS A 422 24.78 -0.62 1.73
CA LYS A 422 24.13 -0.45 3.05
C LYS A 422 22.83 0.34 2.99
N PHE A 423 22.34 0.68 1.79
CA PHE A 423 21.12 1.48 1.61
C PHE A 423 20.09 0.81 0.69
N LEU A 424 18.83 0.85 1.13
CA LEU A 424 17.64 0.50 0.37
C LEU A 424 16.81 1.75 0.08
N ASP A 425 16.80 2.23 -1.16
CA ASP A 425 15.95 3.37 -1.56
C ASP A 425 16.12 4.66 -0.75
N GLY A 426 17.36 4.91 -0.28
CA GLY A 426 17.69 6.03 0.59
C GLY A 426 17.33 5.81 2.06
N HIS A 427 17.05 4.57 2.46
CA HIS A 427 16.95 4.13 3.84
C HIS A 427 18.14 3.27 4.19
N LEU A 428 18.74 3.55 5.35
CA LEU A 428 19.90 2.84 5.86
C LEU A 428 19.47 1.45 6.36
N LEU A 429 20.19 0.41 5.96
CA LEU A 429 19.96 -0.97 6.37
C LEU A 429 20.99 -1.36 7.43
N TRP A 430 20.48 -1.75 8.59
CA TRP A 430 21.26 -2.40 9.64
C TRP A 430 21.02 -3.92 9.56
N ARG A 431 22.09 -4.70 9.60
CA ARG A 431 22.04 -6.15 9.86
C ARG A 431 21.73 -6.41 11.33
N GLY A 432 22.34 -5.63 12.21
CA GLY A 432 22.14 -5.75 13.64
C GLY A 432 20.84 -5.12 14.16
N ARG A 433 20.52 -5.42 15.41
CA ARG A 433 19.41 -4.86 16.16
C ARG A 433 19.82 -3.55 16.81
N ILE A 434 18.99 -2.52 16.66
CA ILE A 434 19.16 -1.29 17.44
C ILE A 434 18.64 -1.57 18.85
N TYR A 435 19.52 -1.67 19.83
CA TYR A 435 19.11 -1.77 21.23
C TYR A 435 18.92 -0.35 21.77
N SER A 436 17.67 -0.02 22.11
CA SER A 436 17.33 1.27 22.70
C SER A 436 16.18 1.08 23.70
N PRO A 437 16.22 1.76 24.86
CA PRO A 437 15.09 1.79 25.80
C PRO A 437 13.86 2.49 25.21
N LEU A 438 14.02 3.17 24.07
CA LEU A 438 12.94 3.90 23.45
C LEU A 438 12.01 2.97 22.65
N PRO A 439 10.68 3.20 22.72
CA PRO A 439 9.68 2.33 22.10
C PRO A 439 9.75 2.26 20.57
N PHE A 440 10.56 3.10 19.92
CA PHE A 440 10.70 3.15 18.46
C PHE A 440 11.23 1.84 17.87
N VAL A 441 12.02 1.06 18.63
CA VAL A 441 12.55 -0.24 18.17
C VAL A 441 11.61 -1.39 18.53
N ARG A 442 10.77 -1.25 19.57
CA ARG A 442 9.81 -2.30 19.96
C ARG A 442 8.66 -2.32 18.96
N SER A 443 8.76 -3.25 17.99
CA SER A 443 7.74 -3.51 16.97
C SER A 443 6.33 -3.47 17.54
N LEU A 444 5.40 -2.91 16.78
CA LEU A 444 3.96 -3.03 17.05
C LEU A 444 3.48 -4.49 16.91
N SER A 445 4.26 -5.37 16.27
CA SER A 445 4.01 -6.80 16.18
C SER A 445 4.52 -7.52 17.45
N GLY A 446 3.70 -8.45 17.96
CA GLY A 446 3.89 -9.07 19.26
C GLY A 446 5.18 -9.89 19.38
N THR A 447 5.75 -9.89 20.57
CA THR A 447 6.77 -10.86 20.97
C THR A 447 6.11 -12.22 21.15
N ARG A 448 6.64 -13.26 20.50
CA ARG A 448 6.25 -14.67 20.73
C ARG A 448 7.32 -15.32 21.58
N ILE A 449 6.94 -16.00 22.65
CA ILE A 449 7.91 -16.67 23.53
C ILE A 449 7.89 -18.16 23.17
N ASN A 450 9.02 -18.72 22.72
CA ASN A 450 9.18 -20.18 22.75
C ASN A 450 9.38 -20.59 24.18
N ALA A 451 8.48 -21.40 24.72
CA ALA A 451 8.64 -21.95 26.05
C ALA A 451 8.90 -23.47 26.00
N GLY A 452 9.20 -24.04 24.84
CA GLY A 452 9.29 -25.49 24.68
C GLY A 452 7.94 -26.20 24.85
N VAL A 453 7.96 -27.53 24.79
CA VAL A 453 6.74 -28.34 25.02
C VAL A 453 6.24 -28.09 26.45
N TRP A 454 4.96 -27.78 26.61
CA TRP A 454 4.32 -27.44 27.90
C TRP A 454 4.87 -26.24 28.69
N GLY A 455 5.85 -25.50 28.17
CA GLY A 455 6.46 -24.40 28.92
C GLY A 455 7.70 -24.80 29.71
N THR A 456 8.34 -25.93 29.39
CA THR A 456 9.48 -26.49 30.12
C THR A 456 10.84 -26.09 29.57
N ALA A 457 10.93 -25.19 28.60
CA ALA A 457 12.23 -24.69 28.15
C ALA A 457 12.95 -23.99 29.31
N ALA A 458 14.15 -24.46 29.63
CA ALA A 458 15.01 -23.84 30.63
C ALA A 458 15.39 -22.40 30.23
N PHE A 459 15.53 -22.14 28.93
CA PHE A 459 15.87 -20.84 28.35
C PHE A 459 14.88 -20.48 27.24
N PRO A 460 13.70 -19.91 27.58
CA PRO A 460 12.70 -19.56 26.60
C PRO A 460 13.17 -18.40 25.73
N SER A 461 13.09 -18.59 24.41
CA SER A 461 13.52 -17.56 23.47
C SER A 461 12.37 -16.63 23.13
N VAL A 462 12.61 -15.32 23.24
CA VAL A 462 11.68 -14.30 22.78
C VAL A 462 11.92 -14.05 21.29
N TYR A 463 10.98 -14.49 20.47
CA TYR A 463 10.92 -14.13 19.07
C TYR A 463 10.25 -12.78 18.90
N ARG A 464 10.84 -11.94 18.05
CA ARG A 464 10.09 -10.88 17.41
C ARG A 464 9.48 -11.44 16.15
N THR A 465 8.16 -11.32 15.98
CA THR A 465 7.60 -11.41 14.63
C THR A 465 8.15 -10.26 13.80
N ASP A 466 8.50 -10.52 12.54
CA ASP A 466 8.99 -9.52 11.57
C ASP A 466 8.33 -8.15 11.78
N VAL A 467 9.14 -7.10 11.75
CA VAL A 467 8.62 -5.73 11.81
C VAL A 467 7.82 -5.51 10.54
N HIS A 468 6.48 -5.61 10.66
CA HIS A 468 5.61 -5.47 9.51
C HIS A 468 5.86 -4.10 8.88
N PRO A 469 6.08 -4.00 7.56
CA PRO A 469 6.48 -2.73 6.95
C PRO A 469 5.50 -1.55 7.05
N PHE A 470 4.21 -1.83 7.19
CA PHE A 470 3.21 -0.83 7.63
C PHE A 470 3.53 -0.18 8.98
N ALA A 471 4.34 -0.82 9.83
CA ALA A 471 4.83 -0.23 11.06
C ALA A 471 5.81 0.91 10.82
N PHE A 472 6.56 0.96 9.70
CA PHE A 472 7.48 2.08 9.41
C PHE A 472 6.95 3.08 8.38
N LEU A 473 6.08 2.65 7.46
CA LEU A 473 5.56 3.48 6.37
C LEU A 473 4.98 4.83 6.82
N PRO A 474 4.15 4.95 7.88
CA PRO A 474 3.60 6.23 8.32
C PRO A 474 4.65 7.24 8.81
N HIS A 475 5.85 6.78 9.16
CA HIS A 475 6.97 7.66 9.56
C HIS A 475 7.87 8.05 8.38
N SER A 476 7.60 7.53 7.18
CA SER A 476 8.35 7.88 5.98
C SER A 476 7.82 9.16 5.35
N ILE A 477 8.73 10.02 4.88
CA ILE A 477 8.32 11.26 4.19
C ILE A 477 7.50 10.98 2.91
N LYS A 478 7.79 9.88 2.21
CA LYS A 478 7.08 9.49 0.98
C LYS A 478 5.60 9.22 1.27
N TRP A 479 5.29 8.52 2.37
CA TRP A 479 3.93 8.27 2.82
C TRP A 479 3.21 9.57 3.20
N GLN A 480 3.87 10.42 3.99
CA GLN A 480 3.30 11.67 4.46
C GLN A 480 2.99 12.62 3.29
N ALA A 481 3.94 12.77 2.37
CA ALA A 481 3.77 13.57 1.16
C ALA A 481 2.65 13.03 0.26
N LEU A 482 2.60 11.72 0.03
CA LEU A 482 1.53 11.10 -0.77
C LEU A 482 0.16 11.31 -0.12
N SER A 483 0.04 11.08 1.19
CA SER A 483 -1.21 11.25 1.93
C SER A 483 -1.70 12.69 1.87
N PHE A 484 -0.78 13.66 1.98
CA PHE A 484 -1.09 15.08 1.87
C PHE A 484 -1.51 15.48 0.45
N VAL A 485 -0.80 14.99 -0.57
CA VAL A 485 -1.15 15.23 -1.98
C VAL A 485 -2.51 14.65 -2.33
N LEU A 486 -2.84 13.43 -1.85
CA LEU A 486 -4.15 12.82 -2.05
C LEU A 486 -5.26 13.62 -1.37
N ALA A 487 -5.03 14.13 -0.16
CA ALA A 487 -5.99 14.99 0.53
C ALA A 487 -6.21 16.31 -0.22
N LEU A 488 -5.15 16.98 -0.67
CA LEU A 488 -5.25 18.22 -1.46
C LEU A 488 -5.94 17.99 -2.81
N ALA A 489 -5.61 16.90 -3.50
CA ALA A 489 -6.28 16.53 -4.75
C ALA A 489 -7.77 16.24 -4.51
N GLY A 490 -8.11 15.57 -3.41
CA GLY A 490 -9.49 15.33 -2.99
C GLY A 490 -10.27 16.63 -2.73
N LEU A 491 -9.65 17.62 -2.08
CA LEU A 491 -10.24 18.95 -1.90
C LEU A 491 -10.49 19.64 -3.24
N GLY A 492 -9.51 19.62 -4.16
CA GLY A 492 -9.67 20.20 -5.50
C GLY A 492 -10.75 19.51 -6.35
N VAL A 493 -10.96 18.20 -6.17
CA VAL A 493 -12.06 17.47 -6.84
C VAL A 493 -13.42 17.78 -6.18
N ALA A 494 -13.45 17.97 -4.86
CA ALA A 494 -14.66 18.31 -4.13
C ALA A 494 -15.24 19.67 -4.55
N GLU A 495 -14.38 20.66 -4.80
CA GLU A 495 -14.78 22.01 -5.23
C GLU A 495 -15.44 22.04 -6.63
N ASN A 496 -15.09 21.10 -7.52
CA ASN A 496 -15.60 21.06 -8.89
C ASN A 496 -17.00 20.41 -9.03
N GLY A 497 -17.59 19.89 -7.95
CA GLY A 497 -19.00 19.46 -7.86
C GLY A 497 -19.42 18.21 -8.65
N ASN A 498 -18.72 17.86 -9.73
CA ASN A 498 -19.14 16.82 -10.68
C ASN A 498 -18.85 15.38 -10.24
N HIS A 499 -17.95 15.16 -9.26
CA HIS A 499 -17.46 13.81 -8.91
C HIS A 499 -17.31 13.61 -7.40
N ARG A 500 -18.43 13.72 -6.67
CA ARG A 500 -18.47 13.60 -5.20
C ARG A 500 -17.87 12.29 -4.68
N TRP A 501 -18.04 11.19 -5.40
CA TRP A 501 -17.50 9.89 -5.01
C TRP A 501 -15.97 9.85 -5.09
N ALA A 502 -15.36 10.47 -6.11
CA ALA A 502 -13.91 10.53 -6.28
C ALA A 502 -13.26 11.45 -5.23
N ALA A 503 -13.92 12.57 -4.91
CA ALA A 503 -13.53 13.42 -3.80
C ALA A 503 -13.51 12.66 -2.47
N VAL A 504 -14.56 11.87 -2.16
CA VAL A 504 -14.64 11.05 -0.94
C VAL A 504 -13.53 10.00 -0.89
N LEU A 505 -13.20 9.34 -2.01
CA LEU A 505 -12.11 8.35 -2.05
C LEU A 505 -10.74 9.00 -1.82
N LEU A 506 -10.45 10.12 -2.47
CA LEU A 506 -9.17 10.83 -2.33
C LEU A 506 -8.99 11.45 -0.94
N LEU A 507 -10.03 12.11 -0.42
CA LEU A 507 -10.04 12.64 0.94
C LEU A 507 -9.96 11.53 1.97
N GLY A 508 -10.71 10.43 1.77
CA GLY A 508 -10.68 9.28 2.66
C GLY A 508 -9.31 8.60 2.70
N SER A 509 -8.69 8.36 1.54
CA SER A 509 -7.37 7.73 1.46
C SER A 509 -6.25 8.63 2.01
N GLY A 510 -6.22 9.90 1.62
CA GLY A 510 -5.29 10.89 2.18
C GLY A 510 -5.47 11.09 3.69
N GLY A 511 -6.73 11.17 4.13
CA GLY A 511 -7.11 11.29 5.54
C GLY A 511 -6.66 10.09 6.38
N VAL A 512 -6.90 8.86 5.91
CA VAL A 512 -6.42 7.64 6.58
C VAL A 512 -4.89 7.65 6.70
N GLY A 513 -4.17 8.08 5.65
CA GLY A 513 -2.71 8.17 5.69
C GLY A 513 -2.17 9.18 6.71
N ILE A 514 -2.82 10.34 6.83
CA ILE A 514 -2.49 11.37 7.83
C ILE A 514 -2.83 10.89 9.24
N VAL A 515 -4.03 10.34 9.44
CA VAL A 515 -4.48 9.79 10.74
C VAL A 515 -3.56 8.66 11.19
N ALA A 516 -3.16 7.76 10.30
CA ALA A 516 -2.22 6.68 10.62
C ALA A 516 -0.86 7.22 11.08
N THR A 517 -0.37 8.32 10.48
CA THR A 517 0.87 8.98 10.89
C THR A 517 0.73 9.60 12.28
N ILE A 518 -0.34 10.36 12.51
CA ILE A 518 -0.60 11.01 13.81
C ILE A 518 -0.81 9.97 14.90
N ALA A 519 -1.67 8.98 14.67
CA ALA A 519 -1.96 7.91 15.61
C ALA A 519 -0.70 7.15 16.00
N LYS A 520 0.20 6.89 15.04
CA LYS A 520 1.49 6.26 15.29
C LYS A 520 2.41 7.13 16.15
N ASN A 521 2.55 8.42 15.83
CA ASN A 521 3.41 9.33 16.60
C ASN A 521 2.88 9.52 18.03
N VAL A 522 1.56 9.58 18.21
CA VAL A 522 0.91 9.60 19.52
C VAL A 522 1.14 8.27 20.25
N ALA A 523 0.97 7.13 19.58
CA ALA A 523 1.22 5.82 20.17
C ALA A 523 2.67 5.67 20.68
N TYR A 524 3.65 6.22 19.96
CA TYR A 524 5.04 6.26 20.44
C TYR A 524 5.19 7.13 21.69
N ALA A 525 4.65 8.34 21.67
CA ALA A 525 4.69 9.22 22.83
C ALA A 525 4.00 8.60 24.06
N MET A 526 2.91 7.86 23.87
CA MET A 526 2.21 7.16 24.97
C MET A 526 3.02 5.99 25.54
N ARG A 527 3.90 5.37 24.74
CA ARG A 527 4.76 4.25 25.16
C ARG A 527 6.08 4.71 25.78
N SER A 528 6.50 5.95 25.55
CA SER A 528 7.74 6.49 26.10
C SER A 528 7.70 6.53 27.63
N GLU A 529 8.76 6.07 28.28
CA GLU A 529 8.93 6.12 29.74
C GLU A 529 9.08 7.56 30.23
N ILE A 530 7.94 8.23 30.46
CA ILE A 530 7.85 9.60 30.98
C ILE A 530 7.45 9.60 32.46
N ASP A 531 6.82 8.52 32.93
CA ASP A 531 6.27 8.46 34.29
C ASP A 531 7.35 8.31 35.38
N SER A 532 8.56 7.87 35.01
CA SER A 532 9.74 7.70 35.86
C SER A 532 10.71 8.91 35.87
N LEU A 533 10.38 10.00 35.17
CA LEU A 533 11.28 11.16 35.05
C LEU A 533 11.40 11.98 36.37
N PRO A 534 12.63 12.22 36.86
CA PRO A 534 12.89 13.13 37.98
C PRO A 534 12.41 14.56 37.64
N GLY A 535 11.85 15.29 38.61
CA GLY A 535 11.33 16.65 38.40
C GLY A 535 9.86 16.75 37.93
N LEU A 536 9.26 15.65 37.47
CA LEU A 536 7.81 15.48 37.29
C LEU A 536 7.16 14.67 38.44
N GLY A 537 7.96 14.43 39.50
CA GLY A 537 7.61 13.74 40.73
C GLY A 537 7.15 14.65 41.88
N PRO A 538 6.85 14.11 43.06
CA PRO A 538 6.06 14.75 44.14
C PRO A 538 6.66 16.01 44.81
N ARG A 539 7.84 16.49 44.42
CA ARG A 539 8.58 17.55 45.12
C ARG A 539 9.22 18.61 44.20
N ALA A 540 8.54 19.01 43.12
CA ALA A 540 8.96 20.21 42.38
C ALA A 540 8.50 21.47 43.14
N THR A 541 9.35 21.98 44.03
CA THR A 541 9.18 23.27 44.69
C THR A 541 9.65 24.39 43.75
N GLY A 542 8.73 25.24 43.27
CA GLY A 542 9.07 26.54 42.66
C GLY A 542 8.26 26.95 41.43
N MET A 543 7.36 27.91 41.63
CA MET A 543 6.59 28.78 40.71
C MET A 543 5.94 28.20 39.43
N ASN A 544 4.60 28.31 39.41
CA ASN A 544 3.63 27.94 38.36
C ASN A 544 3.35 26.43 38.27
N ALA A 545 2.57 25.96 39.23
CA ALA A 545 2.02 24.61 39.30
C ALA A 545 1.14 24.29 38.08
N VAL A 546 1.76 23.84 37.00
CA VAL A 546 1.08 23.09 35.95
C VAL A 546 0.69 21.74 36.56
N PRO A 547 -0.60 21.36 36.62
CA PRO A 547 -1.04 20.05 37.08
C PRO A 547 -0.18 18.93 36.50
N ARG A 548 0.21 17.94 37.33
CA ARG A 548 1.05 16.78 36.93
C ARG A 548 0.62 16.13 35.62
N VAL A 549 -0.68 16.05 35.40
CA VAL A 549 -1.30 15.54 34.17
C VAL A 549 -0.95 16.41 32.97
N LEU A 550 -1.02 17.74 33.09
CA LEU A 550 -0.67 18.68 32.03
C LEU A 550 0.83 18.65 31.70
N ALA A 551 1.72 18.52 32.69
CA ALA A 551 3.16 18.42 32.44
C ALA A 551 3.53 17.11 31.71
N ARG A 552 2.90 15.98 32.08
CA ARG A 552 3.04 14.70 31.36
C ARG A 552 2.47 14.77 29.94
N LEU A 553 1.30 15.39 29.77
CA LEU A 553 0.69 15.61 28.46
C LEU A 553 1.57 16.50 27.59
N TRP A 554 2.21 17.52 28.16
CA TRP A 554 3.17 18.37 27.47
C TRP A 554 4.39 17.58 27.00
N CYS A 555 5.00 16.75 27.86
CA CYS A 555 6.13 15.89 27.45
C CYS A 555 5.71 14.92 26.33
N ARG A 556 4.56 14.24 26.47
CA ARG A 556 4.05 13.32 25.45
C ARG A 556 3.74 14.05 24.13
N GLY A 557 3.10 15.21 24.20
CA GLY A 557 2.84 16.07 23.03
C GLY A 557 4.13 16.52 22.34
N THR A 558 5.14 16.91 23.12
CA THR A 558 6.46 17.29 22.63
C THR A 558 7.15 16.12 21.94
N VAL A 559 7.17 14.92 22.54
CA VAL A 559 7.73 13.71 21.91
C VAL A 559 7.01 13.39 20.59
N ALA A 560 5.68 13.44 20.55
CA ALA A 560 4.90 13.21 19.32
C ALA A 560 5.21 14.26 18.24
N TYR A 561 5.39 15.52 18.63
CA TYR A 561 5.79 16.61 17.73
C TYR A 561 7.20 16.39 17.16
N LEU A 562 8.18 16.03 18.00
CA LEU A 562 9.54 15.74 17.57
C LEU A 562 9.61 14.58 16.57
N HIS A 563 8.80 13.54 16.78
CA HIS A 563 8.64 12.45 15.80
C HIS A 563 8.08 12.94 14.46
N SER A 564 7.18 13.92 14.49
CA SER A 564 6.55 14.46 13.28
C SER A 564 7.50 15.32 12.46
N ILE A 565 8.37 16.10 13.10
CA ILE A 565 9.29 17.03 12.41
C ILE A 565 10.59 16.35 11.94
N GLN A 566 11.00 15.23 12.54
CA GLN A 566 12.28 14.59 12.24
C GLN A 566 12.45 14.18 10.76
N PRO A 567 11.46 13.54 10.09
CA PRO A 567 11.58 13.22 8.68
C PRO A 567 11.79 14.45 7.79
N LEU A 568 11.15 15.58 8.12
CA LEU A 568 11.30 16.85 7.41
C LEU A 568 12.71 17.43 7.56
N ALA A 569 13.25 17.39 8.78
CA ALA A 569 14.62 17.83 9.06
C ALA A 569 15.65 17.00 8.28
N ARG A 570 15.50 15.66 8.29
CA ARG A 570 16.37 14.73 7.55
C ARG A 570 16.35 14.98 6.04
N VAL A 571 15.17 15.23 5.47
CA VAL A 571 15.05 15.55 4.03
C VAL A 571 15.74 16.85 3.69
N ARG A 572 15.58 17.90 4.50
CA ARG A 572 16.32 19.15 4.33
C ARG A 572 17.83 18.93 4.37
N GLY A 573 18.32 18.08 5.29
CA GLY A 573 19.71 17.65 5.37
C GLY A 573 20.20 16.96 4.10
N ARG A 574 19.42 16.01 3.59
CA ARG A 574 19.76 15.27 2.36
C ARG A 574 19.84 16.19 1.14
N ILE A 575 18.88 17.11 0.99
CA ILE A 575 18.87 18.12 -0.07
C ILE A 575 20.12 19.00 0.04
N ARG A 576 20.48 19.45 1.25
CA ARG A 576 21.70 20.23 1.48
C ARG A 576 22.95 19.48 1.04
N GLY A 577 23.09 18.20 1.43
CA GLY A 577 24.22 17.37 1.00
C GLY A 577 24.29 17.16 -0.52
N MET A 578 23.13 17.11 -1.21
CA MET A 578 23.10 17.03 -2.68
C MET A 578 23.49 18.34 -3.37
N LEU A 579 23.12 19.49 -2.79
CA LEU A 579 23.35 20.81 -3.39
C LEU A 579 24.74 21.39 -3.10
N LEU A 580 25.36 21.00 -2.00
CA LEU A 580 26.66 21.48 -1.55
C LEU A 580 27.60 20.29 -1.35
N PRO A 581 28.08 19.64 -2.43
CA PRO A 581 29.11 18.63 -2.29
C PRO A 581 30.39 19.25 -1.70
N PRO A 582 31.01 18.63 -0.68
CA PRO A 582 32.21 19.16 -0.04
C PRO A 582 33.37 19.21 -1.04
N GLU A 583 34.29 20.15 -0.81
CA GLU A 583 35.47 20.38 -1.65
C GLU A 583 36.43 19.17 -1.70
N VAL A 584 36.32 18.26 -0.73
CA VAL A 584 37.09 17.02 -0.68
C VAL A 584 36.54 16.04 -1.72
N ALA A 585 37.34 15.77 -2.76
CA ALA A 585 36.99 14.84 -3.81
C ALA A 585 36.65 13.45 -3.21
N LEU A 586 35.44 12.98 -3.49
CA LEU A 586 35.03 11.61 -3.17
C LEU A 586 36.09 10.63 -3.71
N PRO A 587 36.54 9.63 -2.93
CA PRO A 587 37.22 8.48 -3.51
C PRO A 587 36.28 7.94 -4.60
N ARG A 588 36.74 7.96 -5.86
CA ARG A 588 35.98 7.35 -6.96
C ARG A 588 35.96 5.84 -6.71
N GLY A 589 35.00 5.38 -5.92
CA GLY A 589 34.52 4.02 -6.03
C GLY A 589 34.18 3.82 -7.50
N GLN A 590 34.77 2.81 -8.14
CA GLN A 590 34.41 2.46 -9.51
C GLN A 590 32.89 2.37 -9.58
N PRO A 591 32.22 3.11 -10.49
CA PRO A 591 30.77 3.10 -10.58
C PRO A 591 30.31 1.65 -10.72
N GLN A 592 29.53 1.16 -9.76
CA GLN A 592 28.89 -0.15 -9.87
C GLN A 592 28.05 -0.15 -11.15
N THR A 593 28.40 -1.01 -12.09
CA THR A 593 27.70 -1.09 -13.37
C THR A 593 26.33 -1.70 -13.12
N SER A 594 25.28 -0.91 -13.28
CA SER A 594 23.88 -1.34 -13.16
C SER A 594 23.42 -2.32 -14.25
N ARG A 595 24.33 -2.77 -15.12
CA ARG A 595 24.06 -3.68 -16.24
C ARG A 595 24.29 -5.12 -15.81
N GLY A 596 23.29 -5.70 -15.13
CA GLY A 596 23.19 -7.14 -14.99
C GLY A 596 23.18 -7.82 -16.38
N PRO A 597 23.59 -9.09 -16.47
CA PRO A 597 23.60 -9.83 -17.73
C PRO A 597 22.20 -9.86 -18.35
N ARG A 598 22.11 -9.86 -19.69
CA ARG A 598 20.84 -10.12 -20.36
C ARG A 598 20.41 -11.57 -20.03
N PRO A 599 19.19 -11.77 -19.50
CA PRO A 599 18.67 -13.10 -19.22
C PRO A 599 18.40 -13.84 -20.52
N SER A 600 18.67 -15.15 -20.53
CA SER A 600 18.25 -16.07 -21.59
C SER A 600 16.74 -16.34 -21.52
N LEU A 601 16.16 -16.89 -22.58
CA LEU A 601 14.73 -17.27 -22.61
C LEU A 601 14.36 -18.22 -21.46
N GLY A 602 15.23 -19.19 -21.12
CA GLY A 602 15.01 -20.10 -20.00
C GLY A 602 15.08 -19.42 -18.62
N GLU A 603 15.95 -18.44 -18.45
CA GLU A 603 16.04 -17.65 -17.21
C GLU A 603 14.83 -16.68 -17.07
N ALA A 604 14.37 -16.10 -18.19
CA ALA A 604 13.16 -15.28 -18.23
C ALA A 604 11.90 -16.11 -17.92
N TRP A 605 11.81 -17.33 -18.43
CA TRP A 605 10.72 -18.26 -18.11
C TRP A 605 10.73 -18.66 -16.63
N ARG A 606 11.91 -18.98 -16.07
CA ARG A 606 12.06 -19.24 -14.62
C ARG A 606 11.63 -18.03 -13.78
N ALA A 607 12.00 -16.82 -14.19
CA ALA A 607 11.56 -15.60 -13.51
C ALA A 607 10.03 -15.42 -13.54
N LEU A 608 9.36 -15.75 -14.65
CA LEU A 608 7.90 -15.74 -14.73
C LEU A 608 7.24 -16.77 -13.80
N LEU A 609 7.81 -17.98 -13.71
CA LEU A 609 7.36 -19.01 -12.76
C LEU A 609 7.52 -18.55 -11.30
N LEU A 610 8.63 -17.90 -10.99
CA LEU A 610 8.87 -17.32 -9.66
C LEU A 610 7.87 -16.19 -9.35
N ILE A 611 7.57 -15.33 -10.32
CA ILE A 611 6.56 -14.25 -10.20
C ILE A 611 5.15 -14.83 -9.98
N SER A 612 4.82 -15.97 -10.59
CA SER A 612 3.53 -16.65 -10.37
C SER A 612 3.43 -17.36 -9.00
N GLY A 613 4.49 -17.32 -8.19
CA GLY A 613 4.55 -17.95 -6.87
C GLY A 613 5.05 -19.40 -6.89
N SER A 614 5.58 -19.87 -8.02
CA SER A 614 6.20 -21.20 -8.12
C SER A 614 7.59 -21.20 -7.50
N ILE A 615 8.06 -22.38 -7.08
CA ILE A 615 9.42 -22.62 -6.56
C ILE A 615 10.25 -23.28 -7.65
N THR A 616 11.50 -22.87 -7.83
CA THR A 616 12.44 -23.51 -8.76
C THR A 616 13.55 -24.24 -7.99
N GLU A 617 13.95 -25.43 -8.43
CA GLU A 617 15.01 -26.23 -7.79
C GLU A 617 16.15 -26.53 -8.79
N ASP A 618 17.39 -26.27 -8.36
CA ASP A 618 18.62 -26.67 -9.05
C ASP A 618 19.34 -27.79 -8.27
N ARG A 619 19.87 -28.79 -8.98
CA ARG A 619 20.45 -30.01 -8.39
C ARG A 619 21.86 -30.27 -8.91
N PHE A 620 22.79 -30.55 -8.01
CA PHE A 620 24.20 -30.79 -8.33
C PHE A 620 24.74 -32.00 -7.59
N TRP A 621 25.38 -32.92 -8.30
CA TRP A 621 25.95 -34.14 -7.75
C TRP A 621 27.45 -33.99 -7.53
N SER A 622 27.95 -34.35 -6.34
CA SER A 622 29.37 -34.33 -6.01
C SER A 622 29.90 -35.73 -5.68
N LYS A 623 31.11 -36.04 -6.15
CA LYS A 623 31.85 -37.25 -5.75
C LYS A 623 32.60 -37.08 -4.42
N THR A 624 32.71 -35.84 -3.92
CA THR A 624 33.38 -35.46 -2.68
C THR A 624 32.42 -34.68 -1.77
N TRP A 625 32.55 -34.87 -0.45
CA TRP A 625 31.64 -34.28 0.53
C TRP A 625 31.82 -32.76 0.60
N THR A 626 30.72 -32.03 0.76
CA THR A 626 30.70 -30.58 0.99
C THR A 626 29.66 -30.24 2.04
N SER A 627 29.82 -29.14 2.77
CA SER A 627 28.79 -28.61 3.66
C SER A 627 27.95 -27.54 2.95
N ALA A 628 26.68 -27.38 3.35
CA ALA A 628 25.82 -26.30 2.87
C ALA A 628 26.41 -24.93 3.21
N ASP A 629 26.94 -24.77 4.43
CA ASP A 629 27.62 -23.55 4.90
C ASP A 629 28.76 -23.12 3.98
N ARG A 630 29.61 -24.05 3.55
CA ARG A 630 30.72 -23.77 2.62
C ARG A 630 30.21 -23.30 1.26
N VAL A 631 29.18 -23.95 0.72
CA VAL A 631 28.59 -23.59 -0.58
C VAL A 631 27.92 -22.22 -0.51
N LEU A 632 27.15 -21.94 0.55
CA LEU A 632 26.45 -20.68 0.77
C LEU A 632 27.43 -19.52 1.02
N SER A 633 28.51 -19.75 1.77
CA SER A 633 29.58 -18.77 1.98
C SER A 633 30.27 -18.41 0.66
N GLN A 634 30.65 -19.42 -0.14
CA GLN A 634 31.25 -19.19 -1.45
C GLN A 634 30.29 -18.50 -2.43
N LEU A 635 29.00 -18.84 -2.41
CA LEU A 635 27.96 -18.17 -3.19
C LEU A 635 27.83 -16.71 -2.78
N THR A 636 27.78 -16.43 -1.48
CA THR A 636 27.66 -15.06 -0.98
C THR A 636 28.88 -14.23 -1.33
N ASP A 637 30.08 -14.78 -1.19
CA ASP A 637 31.32 -14.11 -1.61
C ASP A 637 31.37 -13.87 -3.11
N TRP A 638 30.88 -14.81 -3.91
CA TRP A 638 30.78 -14.64 -5.36
C TRP A 638 29.79 -13.54 -5.70
N LEU A 639 28.61 -13.53 -5.09
CA LEU A 639 27.57 -12.52 -5.30
C LEU A 639 28.05 -11.13 -4.88
N ARG A 640 28.73 -11.00 -3.73
CA ARG A 640 29.37 -9.75 -3.28
C ARG A 640 30.44 -9.27 -4.26
N ARG A 641 31.29 -10.18 -4.77
CA ARG A 641 32.33 -9.86 -5.77
C ARG A 641 31.77 -9.54 -7.14
N SER A 642 30.62 -10.12 -7.51
CA SER A 642 29.99 -9.90 -8.81
C SER A 642 29.57 -8.45 -9.05
N ARG A 643 29.35 -7.68 -7.97
CA ARG A 643 28.81 -6.30 -7.98
C ARG A 643 27.49 -6.13 -8.73
N ALA A 644 26.86 -7.22 -9.18
CA ALA A 644 25.62 -7.21 -9.94
C ALA A 644 24.37 -7.25 -9.04
N VAL A 645 24.56 -7.58 -7.76
CA VAL A 645 23.52 -7.63 -6.72
C VAL A 645 23.81 -6.55 -5.69
N ARG A 646 22.81 -5.70 -5.42
CA ARG A 646 22.97 -4.51 -4.59
C ARG A 646 22.97 -4.81 -3.09
N THR A 647 22.17 -5.81 -2.69
CA THR A 647 21.98 -6.19 -1.29
C THR A 647 21.77 -7.69 -1.20
N ILE A 648 22.49 -8.32 -0.27
CA ILE A 648 22.38 -9.74 0.06
C ILE A 648 22.18 -9.81 1.57
N GLU A 649 21.12 -10.48 1.98
CA GLU A 649 20.81 -10.81 3.36
C GLU A 649 21.14 -12.30 3.55
N ILE A 650 21.87 -12.63 4.61
CA ILE A 650 22.19 -14.01 4.97
C ILE A 650 21.33 -14.32 6.19
N ASP A 651 20.66 -15.46 6.18
CA ASP A 651 19.93 -15.91 7.36
C ASP A 651 20.91 -16.32 8.46
N GLU A 652 20.67 -15.85 9.68
CA GLU A 652 21.52 -16.12 10.84
C GLU A 652 21.13 -17.43 11.55
N GLY A 653 20.39 -18.33 10.87
CA GLY A 653 20.00 -19.65 11.36
C GLY A 653 18.61 -19.73 11.99
N TRP A 654 17.70 -18.82 11.63
CA TRP A 654 16.39 -18.68 12.28
C TRP A 654 15.20 -18.54 11.33
N SER A 655 15.43 -18.47 10.01
CA SER A 655 14.35 -18.47 9.02
C SER A 655 14.07 -19.89 8.53
N ASP A 656 12.85 -20.38 8.77
CA ASP A 656 12.42 -21.72 8.35
C ASP A 656 12.41 -21.91 6.81
N ASP A 657 12.54 -20.83 6.04
CA ASP A 657 12.28 -20.76 4.61
C ASP A 657 13.44 -20.33 3.71
N ARG A 658 14.56 -19.83 4.25
CA ARG A 658 15.64 -19.24 3.46
C ARG A 658 16.99 -19.25 4.20
N ASP A 659 18.06 -19.40 3.44
CA ASP A 659 19.44 -19.29 3.94
C ASP A 659 20.13 -18.01 3.42
N VAL A 660 19.81 -17.58 2.19
CA VAL A 660 20.36 -16.37 1.57
C VAL A 660 19.26 -15.67 0.75
N SER A 661 19.13 -14.36 0.91
CA SER A 661 18.14 -13.54 0.21
C SER A 661 18.82 -12.47 -0.63
N LEU A 662 18.49 -12.42 -1.92
CA LEU A 662 19.00 -11.40 -2.84
C LEU A 662 17.94 -10.34 -3.09
N PHE A 663 18.29 -9.07 -2.93
CA PHE A 663 17.35 -7.99 -3.20
C PHE A 663 17.19 -7.73 -4.70
N VAL A 664 15.96 -7.87 -5.21
CA VAL A 664 15.63 -7.75 -6.63
C VAL A 664 15.09 -6.35 -6.94
N GLY A 665 15.93 -5.33 -6.76
CA GLY A 665 15.44 -3.95 -6.78
C GLY A 665 14.32 -3.75 -5.76
N ARG A 666 13.48 -2.70 -5.90
CA ARG A 666 12.61 -2.22 -4.82
C ARG A 666 11.48 -3.17 -4.37
N TRP A 667 11.19 -4.22 -5.13
CA TRP A 667 9.86 -4.86 -5.15
C TRP A 667 9.83 -6.32 -4.69
N ALA A 668 10.97 -7.02 -4.64
CA ALA A 668 11.02 -8.42 -4.20
C ALA A 668 12.40 -8.83 -3.66
N TRP A 669 12.39 -9.90 -2.88
CA TRP A 669 13.54 -10.71 -2.49
C TRP A 669 13.52 -12.02 -3.27
N LEU A 670 14.69 -12.46 -3.71
CA LEU A 670 14.91 -13.78 -4.28
C LEU A 670 15.59 -14.62 -3.21
N ASP A 671 14.79 -15.44 -2.55
CA ASP A 671 15.20 -16.23 -1.40
C ASP A 671 15.71 -17.60 -1.88
N VAL A 672 16.85 -17.99 -1.32
CA VAL A 672 17.63 -19.17 -1.67
C VAL A 672 17.74 -20.04 -0.44
N ARG A 673 17.49 -21.33 -0.62
CA ARG A 673 17.73 -22.35 0.39
C ARG A 673 18.53 -23.49 -0.20
N ALA A 674 19.57 -23.93 0.50
CA ALA A 674 20.44 -25.01 0.10
C ALA A 674 20.31 -26.20 1.06
N LEU A 675 20.28 -27.40 0.49
CA LEU A 675 20.33 -28.67 1.22
C LEU A 675 21.45 -29.51 0.61
N VAL A 676 22.30 -30.09 1.46
CA VAL A 676 23.27 -31.10 1.03
C VAL A 676 22.89 -32.44 1.66
N GLU A 677 22.56 -33.41 0.82
CA GLU A 677 22.25 -34.79 1.23
C GLU A 677 23.53 -35.64 1.18
N ASP A 678 23.76 -36.46 2.20
CA ASP A 678 24.81 -37.48 2.21
C ASP A 678 24.32 -38.76 1.53
N HIS A 679 25.10 -39.24 0.55
CA HIS A 679 24.84 -40.46 -0.21
C HIS A 679 25.92 -41.53 0.02
N GLY A 680 26.74 -41.38 1.07
CA GLY A 680 27.76 -42.33 1.49
C GLY A 680 29.03 -42.30 0.64
N ALA A 681 30.13 -42.85 1.18
CA ALA A 681 31.44 -42.88 0.52
C ALA A 681 31.96 -41.50 0.06
N GLY A 682 31.63 -40.44 0.80
CA GLY A 682 32.01 -39.06 0.50
C GLY A 682 31.22 -38.43 -0.66
N LYS A 683 30.13 -39.03 -1.12
CA LYS A 683 29.28 -38.47 -2.19
C LYS A 683 28.20 -37.59 -1.59
N ALA A 684 27.86 -36.50 -2.29
CA ALA A 684 26.86 -35.56 -1.82
C ALA A 684 25.94 -35.08 -2.95
N LEU A 685 24.66 -34.85 -2.64
CA LEU A 685 23.71 -34.18 -3.53
C LEU A 685 23.36 -32.80 -2.97
N LEU A 686 23.76 -31.75 -3.68
CA LEU A 686 23.37 -30.37 -3.39
C LEU A 686 22.04 -30.06 -4.10
N ARG A 687 21.05 -29.60 -3.35
CA ARG A 687 19.81 -29.02 -3.86
C ARG A 687 19.73 -27.57 -3.46
N VAL A 688 19.38 -26.71 -4.42
CA VAL A 688 19.17 -25.29 -4.16
C VAL A 688 17.78 -24.92 -4.64
N SER A 689 16.90 -24.58 -3.71
CA SER A 689 15.56 -24.06 -4.02
C SER A 689 15.59 -22.54 -4.03
N THR A 690 14.94 -21.94 -5.01
CA THR A 690 14.79 -20.50 -5.16
C THR A 690 13.31 -20.15 -5.21
N HIS A 691 12.89 -19.12 -4.47
CA HIS A 691 11.55 -18.58 -4.51
C HIS A 691 11.56 -17.04 -4.43
N LEU A 692 10.50 -16.40 -4.95
CA LEU A 692 10.38 -14.95 -4.96
C LEU A 692 9.41 -14.49 -3.87
N ARG A 693 9.89 -13.67 -2.95
CA ARG A 693 9.09 -13.05 -1.90
C ARG A 693 8.92 -11.56 -2.19
N PRO A 694 7.70 -11.08 -2.49
CA PRO A 694 7.45 -9.66 -2.68
C PRO A 694 7.86 -8.87 -1.42
N THR A 695 8.55 -7.75 -1.61
CA THR A 695 8.71 -6.80 -0.52
C THR A 695 7.35 -6.15 -0.27
N THR A 696 7.09 -5.72 0.94
CA THR A 696 5.92 -4.87 1.22
C THR A 696 5.90 -3.59 0.42
N PHE A 697 7.06 -3.02 0.08
CA PHE A 697 7.11 -1.93 -0.87
C PHE A 697 6.59 -2.40 -2.23
N GLY A 698 7.00 -3.57 -2.73
CA GLY A 698 6.45 -4.18 -3.93
C GLY A 698 4.94 -4.36 -3.88
N VAL A 699 4.42 -4.90 -2.77
CA VAL A 699 2.97 -5.09 -2.55
C VAL A 699 2.23 -3.76 -2.50
N VAL A 700 2.70 -2.79 -1.71
CA VAL A 700 2.08 -1.46 -1.58
C VAL A 700 2.21 -0.68 -2.87
N SER A 701 3.37 -0.67 -3.53
CA SER A 701 3.55 0.00 -4.81
C SER A 701 2.64 -0.57 -5.86
N ALA A 702 2.43 -1.88 -5.90
CA ALA A 702 1.52 -2.47 -6.86
C ALA A 702 0.04 -2.21 -6.53
N LEU A 703 -0.34 -2.24 -5.24
CA LEU A 703 -1.67 -1.80 -4.80
C LEU A 703 -1.90 -0.32 -5.12
N SER A 704 -0.92 0.54 -4.86
CA SER A 704 -0.97 1.97 -5.15
C SER A 704 -0.93 2.25 -6.65
N LEU A 705 -0.21 1.48 -7.46
CA LEU A 705 -0.19 1.60 -8.91
C LEU A 705 -1.55 1.16 -9.48
N GLY A 706 -2.13 0.08 -8.95
CA GLY A 706 -3.49 -0.36 -9.28
C GLY A 706 -4.56 0.65 -8.86
N ALA A 707 -4.45 1.23 -7.67
CA ALA A 707 -5.33 2.29 -7.19
C ALA A 707 -5.15 3.60 -7.95
N ALA A 708 -3.90 4.00 -8.26
CA ALA A 708 -3.61 5.18 -9.07
C ALA A 708 -4.06 5.00 -10.51
N LEU A 709 -4.01 3.78 -11.06
CA LEU A 709 -4.64 3.44 -12.33
C LEU A 709 -6.16 3.56 -12.27
N LEU A 710 -6.80 3.03 -11.22
CA LEU A 710 -8.23 3.19 -10.99
C LEU A 710 -8.61 4.66 -10.86
N VAL A 711 -7.82 5.46 -10.15
CA VAL A 711 -8.02 6.91 -9.94
C VAL A 711 -7.71 7.71 -11.20
N ALA A 712 -6.66 7.39 -11.96
CA ALA A 712 -6.32 8.08 -13.20
C ALA A 712 -7.27 7.69 -14.34
N ALA A 713 -7.77 6.46 -14.36
CA ALA A 713 -8.87 6.03 -15.22
C ALA A 713 -10.17 6.76 -14.83
N ALA A 714 -10.50 6.79 -13.53
CA ALA A 714 -11.63 7.55 -12.99
C ALA A 714 -11.53 9.06 -13.27
N ALA A 715 -10.36 9.67 -13.10
CA ALA A 715 -10.10 11.09 -13.32
C ALA A 715 -10.05 11.43 -14.81
N GLY A 716 -9.53 10.53 -15.65
CA GLY A 716 -9.53 10.64 -17.10
C GLY A 716 -10.95 10.58 -17.68
N VAL A 717 -11.80 9.71 -17.12
CA VAL A 717 -13.25 9.63 -17.41
C VAL A 717 -13.97 10.87 -16.88
N ALA A 718 -13.71 11.26 -15.63
CA ALA A 718 -14.30 12.43 -14.98
C ALA A 718 -13.97 13.77 -15.66
N ALA A 719 -12.77 13.89 -16.24
CA ALA A 719 -12.27 15.08 -16.91
C ALA A 719 -12.36 15.00 -18.45
N ARG A 720 -12.95 13.94 -19.02
CA ARG A 720 -13.06 13.68 -20.47
C ARG A 720 -11.71 13.81 -21.23
N ARG A 721 -10.60 13.37 -20.62
CA ARG A 721 -9.25 13.41 -21.20
C ARG A 721 -8.71 11.98 -21.39
N PRO A 722 -9.07 11.26 -22.47
CA PRO A 722 -8.67 9.87 -22.69
C PRO A 722 -7.14 9.70 -22.80
N LEU A 723 -6.44 10.74 -23.25
CA LEU A 723 -4.98 10.77 -23.30
C LEU A 723 -4.33 10.61 -21.91
N ALA A 724 -4.95 11.15 -20.85
CA ALA A 724 -4.43 11.03 -19.48
C ALA A 724 -4.58 9.59 -18.96
N GLY A 725 -5.70 8.93 -19.26
CA GLY A 725 -5.91 7.51 -18.96
C GLY A 725 -4.97 6.58 -19.74
N ALA A 726 -4.75 6.87 -21.03
CA ALA A 726 -3.81 6.14 -21.87
C ALA A 726 -2.34 6.29 -21.41
N ILE A 727 -1.93 7.50 -21.00
CA ILE A 727 -0.60 7.73 -20.42
C ILE A 727 -0.44 6.96 -19.11
N ALA A 728 -1.46 6.94 -18.24
CA ALA A 728 -1.42 6.18 -16.98
C ALA A 728 -1.33 4.66 -17.22
N ALA A 729 -2.07 4.12 -18.19
CA ALA A 729 -1.98 2.72 -18.61
C ALA A 729 -0.60 2.38 -19.18
N GLY A 730 -0.06 3.23 -20.06
CA GLY A 730 1.28 3.07 -20.64
C GLY A 730 2.40 3.09 -19.60
N LEU A 731 2.36 4.03 -18.65
CA LEU A 731 3.32 4.11 -17.55
C LEU A 731 3.29 2.84 -16.67
N THR A 732 2.12 2.23 -16.49
CA THR A 732 1.98 1.00 -15.72
C THR A 732 2.53 -0.23 -16.44
N LEU A 733 2.29 -0.35 -17.75
CA LEU A 733 2.88 -1.41 -18.57
C LEU A 733 4.42 -1.32 -18.54
N VAL A 734 4.97 -0.12 -18.65
CA VAL A 734 6.42 0.11 -18.55
C VAL A 734 6.96 -0.27 -17.17
N ALA A 735 6.29 0.13 -16.09
CA ALA A 735 6.69 -0.22 -14.73
C ALA A 735 6.65 -1.74 -14.47
N SER A 736 5.62 -2.42 -14.98
CA SER A 736 5.44 -3.88 -14.84
C SER A 736 6.48 -4.66 -15.65
N ALA A 737 6.74 -4.23 -16.89
CA ALA A 737 7.79 -4.80 -17.73
C ALA A 737 9.18 -4.59 -17.11
N TYR A 738 9.43 -3.41 -16.53
CA TYR A 738 10.67 -3.12 -15.82
C TYR A 738 10.86 -4.01 -14.59
N ALA A 739 9.82 -4.23 -13.79
CA ALA A 739 9.85 -5.18 -12.68
C ALA A 739 10.19 -6.58 -13.19
N ALA A 740 9.39 -7.15 -14.12
CA ALA A 740 9.64 -8.48 -14.67
C ALA A 740 11.07 -8.65 -15.22
N TRP A 741 11.58 -7.65 -15.93
CA TRP A 741 12.95 -7.62 -16.43
C TRP A 741 14.00 -7.65 -15.30
N ARG A 742 13.80 -6.88 -14.23
CA ARG A 742 14.69 -6.88 -13.06
C ARG A 742 14.72 -8.23 -12.34
N THR A 743 13.58 -8.93 -12.20
CA THR A 743 13.57 -10.30 -11.66
C THR A 743 14.27 -11.27 -12.57
N ALA A 744 14.09 -11.16 -13.89
CA ALA A 744 14.82 -11.99 -14.84
C ALA A 744 16.34 -11.80 -14.73
N GLN A 745 16.81 -10.54 -14.60
CA GLN A 745 18.23 -10.26 -14.38
C GLN A 745 18.76 -10.84 -13.07
N ALA A 746 18.06 -10.64 -11.95
CA ALA A 746 18.49 -11.17 -10.65
C ALA A 746 18.50 -12.70 -10.62
N THR A 747 17.48 -13.33 -11.22
CA THR A 747 17.39 -14.79 -11.37
C THR A 747 18.56 -15.33 -12.19
N ALA A 748 18.93 -14.65 -13.29
CA ALA A 748 20.09 -15.03 -14.11
C ALA A 748 21.41 -14.91 -13.33
N ILE A 749 21.61 -13.82 -12.58
CA ILE A 749 22.83 -13.63 -11.77
C ILE A 749 22.95 -14.73 -10.72
N LEU A 750 21.87 -14.98 -9.96
CA LEU A 750 21.85 -15.98 -8.91
C LEU A 750 22.15 -17.38 -9.47
N ARG A 751 21.41 -17.78 -10.50
CA ARG A 751 21.56 -19.10 -11.11
C ARG A 751 22.98 -19.34 -11.60
N ARG A 752 23.54 -18.37 -12.33
CA ARG A 752 24.93 -18.45 -12.83
C ARG A 752 25.94 -18.47 -11.69
N GLY A 753 25.66 -17.80 -10.58
CA GLY A 753 26.46 -17.86 -9.36
C GLY A 753 26.45 -19.26 -8.73
N ILE A 754 25.27 -19.85 -8.54
CA ILE A 754 25.09 -21.20 -8.02
C ILE A 754 25.81 -22.21 -8.92
N GLU A 755 25.58 -22.16 -10.24
CA GLU A 755 26.24 -23.04 -11.21
C GLU A 755 27.76 -22.90 -11.15
N ARG A 756 28.29 -21.67 -11.03
CA ARG A 756 29.73 -21.44 -11.00
C ARG A 756 30.38 -21.92 -9.70
N VAL A 757 29.73 -21.72 -8.56
CA VAL A 757 30.21 -22.23 -7.25
C VAL A 757 30.18 -23.75 -7.24
N ALA A 758 29.06 -24.36 -7.65
CA ALA A 758 28.93 -25.82 -7.71
C ALA A 758 29.97 -26.46 -8.64
N MET A 759 30.17 -25.90 -9.85
CA MET A 759 31.16 -26.39 -10.80
C MET A 759 32.60 -26.18 -10.30
N SER A 760 32.89 -25.08 -9.62
CA SER A 760 34.22 -24.86 -9.00
C SER A 760 34.53 -25.85 -7.88
N GLY A 761 33.49 -26.40 -7.24
CA GLY A 761 33.59 -27.49 -6.27
C GLY A 761 33.65 -28.89 -6.91
N GLY A 762 33.71 -29.00 -8.24
CA GLY A 762 33.78 -30.29 -8.95
C GLY A 762 32.44 -31.03 -9.06
N MET A 763 31.32 -30.35 -8.83
CA MET A 763 29.98 -30.95 -8.90
C MET A 763 29.47 -31.02 -10.34
N LEU A 764 28.65 -32.02 -10.64
CA LEU A 764 27.99 -32.24 -11.93
C LEU A 764 26.53 -31.78 -11.87
N THR A 765 26.13 -30.92 -12.81
CA THR A 765 24.74 -30.45 -12.93
C THR A 765 23.81 -31.61 -13.30
N MET A 766 22.71 -31.77 -12.55
CA MET A 766 21.66 -32.74 -12.86
C MET A 766 20.46 -32.06 -13.52
N PRO A 767 19.60 -32.80 -14.24
CA PRO A 767 18.35 -32.26 -14.78
C PRO A 767 17.52 -31.59 -13.68
N SER A 768 16.92 -30.43 -13.95
CA SER A 768 15.99 -29.79 -13.01
C SER A 768 14.72 -30.64 -12.91
N GLY A 769 14.27 -30.94 -11.69
CA GLY A 769 13.01 -31.66 -11.45
C GLY A 769 11.89 -30.68 -11.08
N PRO A 770 10.61 -31.09 -11.12
CA PRO A 770 9.55 -30.32 -10.50
C PRO A 770 9.85 -30.22 -8.99
N ALA A 771 9.99 -29.00 -8.48
CA ALA A 771 10.26 -28.76 -7.07
C ALA A 771 9.15 -29.43 -6.25
N ARG A 772 9.49 -30.44 -5.43
CA ARG A 772 8.55 -30.90 -4.40
C ARG A 772 8.43 -29.75 -3.41
N ALA A 773 7.19 -29.30 -3.15
CA ALA A 773 6.95 -28.28 -2.13
C ALA A 773 7.67 -28.74 -0.83
N PRO A 774 8.49 -27.88 -0.19
CA PRO A 774 9.16 -28.27 1.04
C PRO A 774 8.11 -28.70 2.07
N ILE A 775 8.55 -29.47 3.08
CA ILE A 775 7.76 -29.73 4.29
C ILE A 775 7.64 -28.38 5.04
N MET A 776 6.78 -27.50 4.54
CA MET A 776 6.43 -26.23 5.16
C MET A 776 5.06 -26.35 5.77
N ALA A 777 4.85 -25.63 6.88
CA ALA A 777 3.52 -25.39 7.39
C ALA A 777 2.63 -24.81 6.26
N PRO A 778 1.47 -25.42 5.95
CA PRO A 778 0.53 -24.98 4.90
C PRO A 778 0.12 -23.50 5.00
N SER A 779 0.35 -22.85 6.15
CA SER A 779 0.09 -21.44 6.42
C SER A 779 1.01 -20.48 5.65
N LEU A 780 2.28 -20.82 5.42
CA LEU A 780 3.24 -19.94 4.72
C LEU A 780 2.99 -19.92 3.20
N LEU A 781 2.76 -21.09 2.59
CA LEU A 781 2.34 -21.23 1.19
C LEU A 781 1.03 -20.49 0.89
N ARG A 782 0.05 -20.51 1.80
CA ARG A 782 -1.18 -19.71 1.68
C ARG A 782 -0.90 -18.21 1.76
N THR A 783 0.02 -17.75 2.60
CA THR A 783 0.26 -16.31 2.81
C THR A 783 1.03 -15.68 1.65
N TYR A 784 2.00 -16.39 1.07
CA TYR A 784 2.77 -15.91 -0.09
C TYR A 784 2.03 -16.15 -1.41
N GLY A 785 1.37 -17.30 -1.56
CA GLY A 785 0.49 -17.60 -2.70
C GLY A 785 -0.68 -16.62 -2.82
N LEU A 786 -1.34 -16.25 -1.71
CA LEU A 786 -2.38 -15.19 -1.74
C LEU A 786 -1.81 -13.85 -2.17
N ARG A 787 -0.61 -13.48 -1.71
CA ARG A 787 0.00 -12.16 -2.02
C ARG A 787 0.38 -12.05 -3.50
N SER A 788 0.91 -13.11 -4.09
CA SER A 788 1.24 -13.17 -5.53
C SER A 788 -0.01 -13.36 -6.42
N ALA A 789 -1.00 -14.13 -5.96
CA ALA A 789 -2.29 -14.25 -6.64
C ALA A 789 -3.10 -12.96 -6.60
N MET A 790 -3.08 -12.23 -5.47
CA MET A 790 -3.76 -10.93 -5.33
C MET A 790 -3.16 -9.86 -6.24
N MET A 791 -1.84 -9.88 -6.44
CA MET A 791 -1.15 -9.06 -7.45
C MET A 791 -1.63 -9.36 -8.87
N PHE A 792 -1.77 -10.64 -9.22
CA PHE A 792 -2.21 -11.07 -10.55
C PHE A 792 -3.71 -10.81 -10.77
N VAL A 793 -4.54 -11.02 -9.75
CA VAL A 793 -5.97 -10.69 -9.74
C VAL A 793 -6.18 -9.17 -9.85
N LEU A 794 -5.41 -8.34 -9.14
CA LEU A 794 -5.49 -6.88 -9.28
C LEU A 794 -5.01 -6.39 -10.65
N MET A 795 -4.01 -7.05 -11.24
CA MET A 795 -3.56 -6.76 -12.60
C MET A 795 -4.62 -7.14 -13.65
N ILE A 796 -5.29 -8.29 -13.48
CA ILE A 796 -6.41 -8.73 -14.31
C ILE A 796 -7.63 -7.82 -14.11
N LEU A 797 -7.94 -7.41 -12.88
CA LEU A 797 -9.01 -6.46 -12.56
C LEU A 797 -8.70 -5.07 -13.12
N ALA A 798 -7.43 -4.65 -13.19
CA ALA A 798 -7.03 -3.40 -13.83
C ALA A 798 -7.12 -3.47 -15.37
N LEU A 799 -6.77 -4.61 -15.98
CA LEU A 799 -6.97 -4.86 -17.42
C LEU A 799 -8.47 -4.96 -17.79
N GLY A 800 -9.25 -5.61 -16.91
CA GLY A 800 -10.70 -5.74 -16.99
C GLY A 800 -11.43 -4.42 -16.77
N ALA A 801 -10.98 -3.59 -15.82
CA ALA A 801 -11.50 -2.24 -15.62
C ALA A 801 -11.15 -1.31 -16.79
N GLY A 802 -9.95 -1.45 -17.40
CA GLY A 802 -9.58 -0.69 -18.60
C GLY A 802 -10.46 -1.02 -19.82
N THR A 803 -10.84 -2.29 -20.00
CA THR A 803 -11.73 -2.75 -21.08
C THR A 803 -13.21 -2.46 -20.79
N PHE A 804 -13.64 -2.54 -19.53
CA PHE A 804 -15.00 -2.16 -19.10
C PHE A 804 -15.23 -0.64 -19.16
N MET A 805 -14.22 0.18 -18.86
CA MET A 805 -14.36 1.64 -18.81
C MET A 805 -14.14 2.33 -20.17
N LEU A 806 -13.47 1.68 -21.14
CA LEU A 806 -13.56 2.06 -22.56
C LEU A 806 -14.97 1.87 -23.12
N ARG A 807 -15.75 0.96 -22.52
CA ARG A 807 -17.15 0.67 -22.91
C ARG A 807 -18.16 1.62 -22.26
N GLU A 808 -17.89 2.15 -21.06
CA GLU A 808 -18.78 3.12 -20.38
C GLU A 808 -18.46 4.60 -20.67
N ALA A 809 -17.27 4.91 -21.19
CA ALA A 809 -16.94 6.27 -21.63
C ALA A 809 -17.54 6.64 -23.01
N ALA A 810 -18.35 5.74 -23.61
CA ALA A 810 -19.02 5.92 -24.89
C ALA A 810 -20.56 5.94 -24.71
N THR A 811 -21.10 7.16 -24.83
CA THR A 811 -22.32 7.51 -25.58
C THR A 811 -23.69 6.90 -25.18
N ALA A 812 -24.73 7.42 -25.85
CA ALA A 812 -26.12 7.02 -25.74
C ALA A 812 -26.31 5.49 -25.65
N GLN A 813 -27.40 5.02 -25.02
CA GLN A 813 -27.75 3.61 -25.12
C GLN A 813 -28.00 3.26 -26.59
N VAL A 814 -27.02 2.62 -27.24
CA VAL A 814 -27.14 2.06 -28.58
C VAL A 814 -27.53 0.60 -28.46
N ILE A 815 -28.64 0.24 -29.12
CA ILE A 815 -29.14 -1.12 -29.27
C ILE A 815 -28.84 -1.54 -30.71
N GLY A 816 -28.17 -2.69 -30.93
CA GLY A 816 -27.71 -3.06 -32.26
C GLY A 816 -26.27 -2.61 -32.57
N ALA A 817 -26.05 -2.11 -33.79
CA ALA A 817 -24.76 -1.73 -34.40
C ALA A 817 -23.93 -2.89 -34.96
N ARG A 818 -24.54 -4.08 -35.08
CA ARG A 818 -24.03 -5.19 -35.88
C ARG A 818 -25.15 -5.69 -36.76
N LYS A 819 -24.88 -5.71 -38.07
CA LYS A 819 -25.76 -6.27 -39.07
C LYS A 819 -26.03 -7.76 -38.84
N GLY A 820 -27.28 -8.19 -38.91
CA GLY A 820 -27.72 -9.60 -38.91
C GLY A 820 -28.73 -9.91 -37.80
N TYR A 821 -28.93 -11.20 -37.50
CA TYR A 821 -29.95 -11.67 -36.55
C TYR A 821 -29.32 -12.47 -35.39
N ALA A 822 -29.26 -11.89 -34.18
CA ALA A 822 -28.81 -12.58 -32.97
C ALA A 822 -29.20 -11.81 -31.69
N GLY A 823 -29.08 -12.48 -30.53
CA GLY A 823 -29.13 -11.84 -29.20
C GLY A 823 -30.51 -11.83 -28.53
N ASP A 824 -31.50 -12.50 -29.13
CA ASP A 824 -32.82 -12.70 -28.52
C ASP A 824 -32.73 -13.39 -27.15
N TYR A 825 -33.68 -13.04 -26.28
CA TYR A 825 -33.75 -13.41 -24.87
C TYR A 825 -32.58 -12.91 -24.00
N GLY A 826 -31.65 -12.17 -24.58
CA GLY A 826 -30.55 -11.49 -23.90
C GLY A 826 -30.78 -9.98 -23.70
N PRO A 827 -29.79 -9.25 -23.16
CA PRO A 827 -29.85 -7.79 -23.07
C PRO A 827 -29.93 -7.13 -24.45
N ALA A 828 -30.86 -6.19 -24.64
CA ALA A 828 -31.09 -5.53 -25.93
C ALA A 828 -29.81 -4.93 -26.57
N ILE A 829 -28.90 -4.40 -25.75
CA ILE A 829 -27.62 -3.81 -26.20
C ILE A 829 -26.64 -4.81 -26.86
N GLN A 830 -26.95 -6.11 -26.86
CA GLN A 830 -26.15 -7.15 -27.49
C GLN A 830 -26.79 -7.72 -28.76
N ALA A 831 -28.03 -7.31 -29.08
CA ALA A 831 -28.74 -7.79 -30.25
C ALA A 831 -28.03 -7.36 -31.55
N TRP A 832 -28.13 -8.19 -32.57
CA TRP A 832 -27.79 -7.81 -33.95
C TRP A 832 -29.10 -7.50 -34.66
N LEU A 833 -29.10 -6.41 -35.41
CA LEU A 833 -30.25 -5.90 -36.17
C LEU A 833 -29.86 -5.82 -37.65
N ASP A 834 -30.81 -5.83 -38.55
CA ASP A 834 -30.59 -5.54 -39.97
C ASP A 834 -31.67 -4.57 -40.45
N THR A 835 -31.25 -3.33 -40.72
CA THR A 835 -32.15 -2.28 -41.22
C THR A 835 -33.40 -2.11 -40.33
N PRO A 836 -33.26 -1.77 -39.03
CA PRO A 836 -34.42 -1.60 -38.15
C PRO A 836 -35.34 -0.48 -38.67
N GLY A 837 -36.64 -0.78 -38.76
CA GLY A 837 -37.69 0.07 -39.33
C GLY A 837 -38.58 0.69 -38.25
N GLY A 838 -39.90 0.61 -38.43
CA GLY A 838 -40.92 1.14 -37.50
C GLY A 838 -40.63 0.85 -36.02
N ILE A 839 -40.91 1.83 -35.15
CA ILE A 839 -40.72 1.72 -33.71
C ILE A 839 -41.86 2.40 -32.96
N VAL A 840 -42.32 1.79 -31.87
CA VAL A 840 -43.39 2.32 -31.02
C VAL A 840 -43.14 2.01 -29.55
N VAL A 841 -43.51 2.94 -28.67
CA VAL A 841 -43.47 2.75 -27.21
C VAL A 841 -44.88 2.47 -26.71
N ALA A 842 -45.10 1.27 -26.17
CA ALA A 842 -46.38 0.88 -25.58
C ALA A 842 -46.67 1.67 -24.29
N PRO A 843 -47.94 1.80 -23.86
CA PRO A 843 -48.29 2.43 -22.59
C PRO A 843 -47.63 1.79 -21.34
N THR A 844 -47.27 0.50 -21.43
CA THR A 844 -46.49 -0.22 -20.42
C THR A 844 -45.05 0.29 -20.29
N GLY A 845 -44.54 0.95 -21.33
CA GLY A 845 -43.16 1.37 -21.50
C GLY A 845 -42.29 0.40 -22.30
N ASP A 846 -42.86 -0.72 -22.76
CA ASP A 846 -42.17 -1.67 -23.65
C ASP A 846 -41.99 -1.03 -25.02
N VAL A 847 -40.89 -1.37 -25.70
CA VAL A 847 -40.58 -0.83 -27.03
C VAL A 847 -40.71 -1.95 -28.05
N TYR A 848 -41.57 -1.76 -29.05
CA TYR A 848 -41.73 -2.68 -30.17
C TYR A 848 -41.12 -2.05 -31.40
N PHE A 849 -40.37 -2.82 -32.17
CA PHE A 849 -39.79 -2.32 -33.40
C PHE A 849 -39.66 -3.43 -34.45
N ALA A 850 -39.71 -3.05 -35.72
CA ALA A 850 -39.45 -3.95 -36.83
C ALA A 850 -37.95 -4.08 -37.05
N ASP A 851 -37.47 -5.31 -37.09
CA ASP A 851 -36.12 -5.65 -37.55
C ASP A 851 -36.26 -6.10 -39.01
N SER A 852 -36.43 -5.11 -39.89
CA SER A 852 -37.12 -5.27 -41.16
C SER A 852 -36.48 -6.33 -42.07
N ASN A 853 -35.16 -6.30 -42.27
CA ASN A 853 -34.49 -7.30 -43.13
C ASN A 853 -34.29 -8.66 -42.45
N ASN A 854 -34.61 -8.76 -41.16
CA ASN A 854 -34.64 -10.03 -40.45
C ASN A 854 -36.05 -10.63 -40.40
N ASP A 855 -37.05 -9.98 -41.01
CA ASP A 855 -38.45 -10.43 -41.13
C ASP A 855 -39.16 -10.67 -39.79
N VAL A 856 -38.76 -9.93 -38.74
CA VAL A 856 -39.37 -10.05 -37.41
C VAL A 856 -39.73 -8.71 -36.80
N ILE A 857 -40.69 -8.74 -35.87
CA ILE A 857 -40.92 -7.68 -34.89
C ILE A 857 -40.33 -8.12 -33.56
N ARG A 858 -39.53 -7.25 -32.94
CA ARG A 858 -38.91 -7.49 -31.63
C ARG A 858 -39.45 -6.53 -30.57
N ARG A 859 -39.57 -7.03 -29.34
CA ARG A 859 -39.95 -6.27 -28.14
C ARG A 859 -38.76 -6.12 -27.22
N ILE A 860 -38.57 -4.93 -26.68
CA ILE A 860 -37.66 -4.66 -25.56
C ILE A 860 -38.51 -4.41 -24.30
N ASP A 861 -38.33 -5.27 -23.30
CA ASP A 861 -39.01 -5.17 -22.02
C ASP A 861 -38.56 -3.95 -21.21
N ALA A 862 -39.53 -3.17 -20.75
CA ALA A 862 -39.28 -1.89 -20.07
C ALA A 862 -38.57 -2.04 -18.71
N ALA A 863 -38.75 -3.19 -18.05
CA ALA A 863 -38.31 -3.45 -16.69
C ALA A 863 -36.92 -4.09 -16.67
N ASN A 864 -36.70 -5.13 -17.47
CA ASN A 864 -35.47 -5.92 -17.45
C ASN A 864 -34.55 -5.72 -18.67
N ARG A 865 -35.00 -4.97 -19.70
CA ARG A 865 -34.25 -4.67 -20.93
C ARG A 865 -33.88 -5.90 -21.76
N ILE A 866 -34.63 -6.98 -21.61
CA ILE A 866 -34.51 -8.17 -22.45
C ILE A 866 -35.21 -7.92 -23.78
N ILE A 867 -34.58 -8.35 -24.87
CA ILE A 867 -35.16 -8.32 -26.21
C ILE A 867 -35.74 -9.69 -26.58
N THR A 868 -36.92 -9.73 -27.19
CA THR A 868 -37.58 -10.98 -27.61
C THR A 868 -38.33 -10.79 -28.92
N PRO A 869 -38.33 -11.78 -29.84
CA PRO A 869 -39.21 -11.75 -31.01
C PRO A 869 -40.67 -11.89 -30.55
N VAL A 870 -41.58 -11.17 -31.20
CA VAL A 870 -43.02 -11.20 -30.89
C VAL A 870 -43.91 -11.43 -32.12
N ALA A 871 -43.37 -11.26 -33.32
CA ALA A 871 -44.03 -11.64 -34.57
C ALA A 871 -42.96 -11.89 -35.65
N GLY A 872 -43.25 -12.78 -36.59
CA GLY A 872 -42.29 -13.16 -37.62
C GLY A 872 -41.28 -14.21 -37.14
N ASN A 873 -40.70 -14.94 -38.08
CA ASN A 873 -39.67 -15.93 -37.80
C ASN A 873 -38.56 -15.86 -38.85
N HIS A 874 -37.39 -15.34 -38.44
CA HIS A 874 -36.21 -15.22 -39.28
C HIS A 874 -35.80 -16.56 -39.92
N ASP A 875 -35.91 -17.68 -39.20
CA ASP A 875 -35.46 -19.00 -39.66
C ASP A 875 -36.32 -19.55 -40.80
N LEU A 876 -37.55 -19.03 -40.98
CA LEU A 876 -38.43 -19.40 -42.10
C LEU A 876 -38.16 -18.59 -43.38
N GLY A 877 -37.35 -17.52 -43.29
CA GLY A 877 -37.09 -16.58 -44.38
C GLY A 877 -38.31 -15.73 -44.78
N THR A 878 -38.09 -14.85 -45.76
CA THR A 878 -39.12 -13.93 -46.29
C THR A 878 -40.31 -14.70 -46.88
N GLY A 879 -41.53 -14.21 -46.61
CA GLY A 879 -42.75 -14.74 -47.22
C GLY A 879 -44.00 -14.42 -46.42
N PHE A 880 -45.13 -15.08 -46.74
CA PHE A 880 -46.41 -14.89 -46.06
C PHE A 880 -46.98 -16.22 -45.57
N SER A 881 -47.19 -16.35 -44.25
CA SER A 881 -47.90 -17.48 -43.64
C SER A 881 -48.41 -17.15 -42.22
N GLY A 882 -49.02 -18.12 -41.54
CA GLY A 882 -49.27 -18.08 -40.10
C GLY A 882 -50.60 -17.45 -39.64
N ASP A 883 -51.50 -17.06 -40.56
CA ASP A 883 -52.79 -16.48 -40.16
C ASP A 883 -53.62 -17.41 -39.27
N ASN A 884 -54.13 -16.86 -38.18
CA ASN A 884 -54.82 -17.53 -37.06
C ASN A 884 -53.93 -18.48 -36.25
N GLY A 885 -52.61 -18.47 -36.46
CA GLY A 885 -51.61 -19.20 -35.69
C GLY A 885 -50.77 -18.29 -34.80
N ASP A 886 -49.77 -18.87 -34.13
CA ASP A 886 -48.80 -18.14 -33.30
C ASP A 886 -47.97 -17.17 -34.14
N ALA A 887 -47.94 -15.90 -33.73
CA ALA A 887 -47.25 -14.82 -34.40
C ALA A 887 -45.76 -15.06 -34.60
N THR A 888 -45.08 -15.74 -33.66
CA THR A 888 -43.65 -16.05 -33.76
C THR A 888 -43.33 -17.22 -34.71
N ASN A 889 -44.34 -17.84 -35.31
CA ASN A 889 -44.19 -18.87 -36.34
C ASN A 889 -44.68 -18.40 -37.73
N ALA A 890 -45.11 -17.15 -37.87
CA ALA A 890 -45.53 -16.59 -39.14
C ALA A 890 -44.32 -16.13 -39.97
N GLN A 891 -44.42 -16.25 -41.30
CA GLN A 891 -43.53 -15.53 -42.21
C GLN A 891 -44.07 -14.12 -42.44
N LEU A 892 -43.15 -13.15 -42.36
CA LEU A 892 -43.32 -11.76 -42.76
C LEU A 892 -42.34 -11.47 -43.90
N ASP A 893 -42.54 -10.37 -44.62
CA ASP A 893 -41.60 -9.91 -45.65
C ASP A 893 -41.35 -8.41 -45.48
N THR A 894 -40.15 -8.11 -44.96
CA THR A 894 -39.69 -6.74 -44.70
C THR A 894 -40.74 -5.89 -43.95
N PRO A 895 -41.19 -6.33 -42.76
CA PRO A 895 -42.13 -5.53 -41.98
C PRO A 895 -41.49 -4.18 -41.63
N ASP A 896 -42.25 -3.09 -41.70
CA ASP A 896 -41.74 -1.74 -41.37
C ASP A 896 -42.55 -1.14 -40.21
N GLY A 897 -43.67 -0.50 -40.51
CA GLY A 897 -44.48 0.19 -39.51
C GLY A 897 -45.03 -0.72 -38.41
N VAL A 898 -44.96 -0.27 -37.16
CA VAL A 898 -45.63 -0.91 -36.02
C VAL A 898 -46.40 0.10 -35.19
N ALA A 899 -47.58 -0.32 -34.70
CA ALA A 899 -48.41 0.48 -33.80
C ALA A 899 -49.05 -0.41 -32.73
N ILE A 900 -49.39 0.18 -31.58
CA ILE A 900 -50.16 -0.49 -30.54
C ILE A 900 -51.59 0.04 -30.59
N ALA A 901 -52.55 -0.86 -30.83
CA ALA A 901 -53.97 -0.55 -30.84
C ALA A 901 -54.48 -0.22 -29.41
N PRO A 902 -55.63 0.45 -29.26
CA PRO A 902 -56.16 0.84 -27.93
C PRO A 902 -56.44 -0.35 -26.99
N ASP A 903 -56.74 -1.52 -27.55
CA ASP A 903 -56.91 -2.79 -26.82
C ASP A 903 -55.57 -3.44 -26.40
N GLY A 904 -54.46 -2.91 -26.91
CA GLY A 904 -53.09 -3.35 -26.62
C GLY A 904 -52.51 -4.30 -27.66
N ASP A 905 -53.23 -4.62 -28.74
CA ASP A 905 -52.74 -5.47 -29.82
C ASP A 905 -51.67 -4.77 -30.65
N LEU A 906 -50.76 -5.57 -31.21
CA LEU A 906 -49.70 -5.07 -32.07
C LEU A 906 -50.18 -5.12 -33.52
N ILE A 907 -50.20 -3.96 -34.17
CA ILE A 907 -50.48 -3.80 -35.60
C ILE A 907 -49.17 -3.65 -36.34
N VAL A 908 -48.99 -4.41 -37.42
CA VAL A 908 -47.75 -4.51 -38.19
C VAL A 908 -48.05 -4.25 -39.66
N ALA A 909 -47.31 -3.35 -40.27
CA ALA A 909 -47.25 -3.20 -41.72
C ALA A 909 -46.25 -4.24 -42.26
N ASP A 910 -46.78 -5.28 -42.88
CA ASP A 910 -46.04 -6.38 -43.50
C ASP A 910 -45.78 -6.00 -44.95
N SER A 911 -44.82 -5.08 -45.13
CA SER A 911 -44.76 -4.14 -46.25
C SER A 911 -44.68 -4.84 -47.61
N HIS A 912 -43.74 -5.77 -47.80
CA HIS A 912 -43.59 -6.46 -49.09
C HIS A 912 -44.58 -7.61 -49.30
N ASN A 913 -45.33 -7.97 -48.27
CA ASN A 913 -46.51 -8.83 -48.40
C ASN A 913 -47.78 -8.04 -48.73
N ASP A 914 -47.70 -6.71 -48.90
CA ASP A 914 -48.83 -5.82 -49.21
C ASP A 914 -50.02 -5.99 -48.24
N ARG A 915 -49.71 -6.17 -46.95
CA ARG A 915 -50.70 -6.50 -45.90
C ARG A 915 -50.47 -5.72 -44.60
N ILE A 916 -51.55 -5.56 -43.85
CA ILE A 916 -51.51 -5.15 -42.44
C ILE A 916 -51.90 -6.35 -41.59
N ARG A 917 -51.05 -6.68 -40.62
CA ARG A 917 -51.22 -7.81 -39.70
C ARG A 917 -51.55 -7.30 -38.30
N ARG A 918 -52.33 -8.06 -37.56
CA ARG A 918 -52.67 -7.81 -36.14
C ARG A 918 -52.26 -9.01 -35.32
N VAL A 919 -51.54 -8.77 -34.23
CA VAL A 919 -51.15 -9.76 -33.23
C VAL A 919 -51.94 -9.51 -31.95
N ASP A 920 -52.81 -10.46 -31.62
CA ASP A 920 -53.58 -10.45 -30.38
C ASP A 920 -52.66 -10.56 -29.18
N ARG A 921 -52.67 -9.56 -28.30
CA ARG A 921 -51.71 -9.50 -27.18
C ARG A 921 -51.90 -10.63 -26.17
N PRO A 922 -53.12 -11.01 -25.75
CA PRO A 922 -53.31 -12.11 -24.79
C PRO A 922 -52.90 -13.49 -25.31
N THR A 923 -53.18 -13.79 -26.57
CA THR A 923 -53.02 -15.14 -27.16
C THR A 923 -51.78 -15.29 -28.03
N GLY A 924 -51.21 -14.18 -28.51
CA GLY A 924 -50.09 -14.19 -29.46
C GLY A 924 -50.49 -14.60 -30.87
N VAL A 925 -51.79 -14.61 -31.21
CA VAL A 925 -52.27 -15.03 -32.52
C VAL A 925 -52.15 -13.91 -33.54
N ILE A 926 -51.59 -14.19 -34.73
CA ILE A 926 -51.49 -13.22 -35.83
C ILE A 926 -52.61 -13.41 -36.86
N THR A 927 -53.17 -12.31 -37.37
CA THR A 927 -54.22 -12.30 -38.40
C THR A 927 -53.99 -11.18 -39.41
N THR A 928 -54.45 -11.36 -40.65
CA THR A 928 -54.50 -10.29 -41.65
C THR A 928 -55.74 -9.43 -41.45
N VAL A 929 -55.58 -8.11 -41.27
CA VAL A 929 -56.68 -7.16 -41.08
C VAL A 929 -56.89 -6.23 -42.27
N ALA A 930 -55.88 -6.05 -43.13
CA ALA A 930 -56.03 -5.39 -44.43
C ALA A 930 -55.03 -5.91 -45.46
N GLY A 931 -55.35 -5.74 -46.74
CA GLY A 931 -54.53 -6.18 -47.86
C GLY A 931 -54.91 -7.57 -48.36
N SER A 932 -55.20 -7.70 -49.65
CA SER A 932 -55.35 -8.99 -50.33
C SER A 932 -54.00 -9.69 -50.56
N GLY A 933 -52.91 -8.93 -50.53
CA GLY A 933 -51.58 -9.32 -51.01
C GLY A 933 -51.37 -9.11 -52.50
N GLU A 934 -52.34 -8.52 -53.20
CA GLU A 934 -52.11 -8.00 -54.55
C GLU A 934 -51.59 -6.57 -54.44
N ASN A 935 -50.45 -6.31 -55.09
CA ASN A 935 -49.86 -4.99 -55.17
C ASN A 935 -50.71 -4.06 -56.05
N GLY A 936 -51.19 -2.95 -55.48
CA GLY A 936 -51.86 -1.89 -56.24
C GLY A 936 -53.01 -1.22 -55.50
N TYR A 937 -53.85 -0.50 -56.24
CA TYR A 937 -55.06 0.16 -55.71
C TYR A 937 -56.28 -0.26 -56.53
N ASP A 938 -57.26 -0.87 -55.89
CA ASP A 938 -58.44 -1.42 -56.53
C ASP A 938 -59.75 -0.73 -56.08
N GLY A 939 -59.66 0.43 -55.42
CA GLY A 939 -60.80 1.23 -54.96
C GLY A 939 -61.02 1.23 -53.43
N ASP A 940 -61.97 2.03 -52.99
CA ASP A 940 -62.38 2.22 -51.58
C ASP A 940 -63.75 1.56 -51.29
N GLU A 941 -64.26 1.73 -50.06
CA GLU A 941 -65.60 1.32 -49.61
C GLU A 941 -65.85 -0.19 -49.69
N LYS A 942 -64.81 -0.97 -49.39
CA LYS A 942 -64.86 -2.44 -49.34
C LYS A 942 -64.18 -2.97 -48.08
N LEU A 943 -64.42 -4.24 -47.76
CA LEU A 943 -63.71 -4.91 -46.66
C LEU A 943 -62.19 -4.78 -46.81
N ALA A 944 -61.52 -4.32 -45.76
CA ALA A 944 -60.09 -4.01 -45.80
C ALA A 944 -59.22 -5.22 -46.18
N THR A 945 -59.60 -6.43 -45.78
CA THR A 945 -58.94 -7.70 -46.15
C THR A 945 -59.04 -8.07 -47.62
N LYS A 946 -59.87 -7.36 -48.40
CA LYS A 946 -60.08 -7.59 -49.84
C LYS A 946 -59.50 -6.48 -50.71
N ALA A 947 -59.05 -5.38 -50.13
CA ALA A 947 -58.46 -4.28 -50.88
C ALA A 947 -56.99 -4.57 -51.22
N ALA A 948 -56.56 -4.10 -52.38
CA ALA A 948 -55.16 -4.05 -52.74
C ALA A 948 -54.46 -2.90 -51.99
N LEU A 949 -53.26 -3.18 -51.50
CA LEU A 949 -52.32 -2.20 -50.92
C LEU A 949 -51.02 -2.28 -51.71
N ASN A 950 -50.16 -1.28 -51.57
CA ASN A 950 -48.88 -1.26 -52.27
C ASN A 950 -47.76 -0.74 -51.38
N THR A 951 -46.98 -1.69 -50.85
CA THR A 951 -45.86 -1.47 -49.91
C THR A 951 -46.26 -0.55 -48.76
N PRO A 952 -47.26 -0.92 -47.94
CA PRO A 952 -47.65 -0.10 -46.80
C PRO A 952 -46.49 0.03 -45.82
N SER A 953 -45.97 1.23 -45.57
CA SER A 953 -44.77 1.41 -44.75
C SER A 953 -45.04 1.81 -43.29
N ALA A 954 -46.23 2.32 -42.99
CA ALA A 954 -46.57 2.78 -41.64
C ALA A 954 -48.03 2.54 -41.28
N VAL A 955 -48.28 2.37 -39.98
CA VAL A 955 -49.61 2.24 -39.39
C VAL A 955 -49.75 3.12 -38.15
N ALA A 956 -50.93 3.69 -37.95
CA ALA A 956 -51.29 4.40 -36.72
C ALA A 956 -52.70 4.02 -36.28
N CYS A 957 -52.90 3.79 -34.99
CA CYS A 957 -54.20 3.41 -34.44
C CYS A 957 -54.82 4.60 -33.70
N ALA A 958 -56.07 4.94 -34.04
CA ALA A 958 -56.84 5.94 -33.34
C ALA A 958 -57.47 5.38 -32.05
N PRO A 959 -57.77 6.22 -31.05
CA PRO A 959 -58.41 5.79 -29.80
C PRO A 959 -59.77 5.12 -29.96
N ASN A 960 -60.47 5.36 -31.08
CA ASN A 960 -61.75 4.73 -31.43
C ASN A 960 -61.59 3.35 -32.09
N GLY A 961 -60.36 2.93 -32.39
CA GLY A 961 -60.04 1.65 -33.01
C GLY A 961 -59.69 1.73 -34.50
N ASP A 962 -59.89 2.88 -35.16
CA ASP A 962 -59.58 3.02 -36.59
C ASP A 962 -58.07 2.88 -36.85
N ILE A 963 -57.70 2.27 -37.97
CA ILE A 963 -56.30 2.03 -38.34
C ILE A 963 -55.98 2.81 -39.60
N TYR A 964 -55.06 3.77 -39.48
CA TYR A 964 -54.54 4.57 -40.59
C TYR A 964 -53.30 3.90 -41.16
N ILE A 965 -53.19 3.86 -42.48
CA ILE A 965 -52.15 3.16 -43.23
C ILE A 965 -51.51 4.14 -44.19
N ALA A 966 -50.18 4.29 -44.12
CA ALA A 966 -49.43 4.90 -45.20
C ALA A 966 -49.28 3.86 -46.33
N ASP A 967 -50.13 3.98 -47.35
CA ASP A 967 -50.17 3.12 -48.54
C ASP A 967 -49.20 3.71 -49.58
N THR A 968 -47.91 3.52 -49.29
CA THR A 968 -46.81 4.38 -49.72
C THR A 968 -46.66 4.46 -51.23
N LEU A 969 -46.63 3.32 -51.93
CA LEU A 969 -46.48 3.30 -53.38
C LEU A 969 -47.79 3.58 -54.12
N ASN A 970 -48.93 3.50 -53.43
CA ASN A 970 -50.21 4.02 -53.92
C ASN A 970 -50.38 5.53 -53.68
N ASN A 971 -49.42 6.20 -53.04
CA ASN A 971 -49.42 7.64 -52.76
C ASN A 971 -50.67 8.12 -51.99
N ARG A 972 -51.13 7.30 -51.04
CA ARG A 972 -52.35 7.54 -50.26
C ARG A 972 -52.13 7.27 -48.78
N ILE A 973 -52.90 7.95 -47.94
CA ILE A 973 -53.20 7.48 -46.60
C ILE A 973 -54.59 6.86 -46.61
N ARG A 974 -54.66 5.58 -46.24
CA ARG A 974 -55.90 4.80 -46.15
C ARG A 974 -56.31 4.66 -44.69
N MET A 975 -57.58 4.44 -44.41
CA MET A 975 -58.10 4.19 -43.07
C MET A 975 -59.03 2.98 -43.09
N ILE A 976 -58.85 2.07 -42.13
CA ILE A 976 -59.78 0.98 -41.82
C ILE A 976 -60.74 1.48 -40.74
N ASP A 977 -62.02 1.56 -41.09
CA ASP A 977 -63.07 1.90 -40.13
C ASP A 977 -63.31 0.69 -39.23
N HIS A 978 -63.09 0.85 -37.93
CA HIS A 978 -63.18 -0.26 -36.98
C HIS A 978 -64.59 -0.79 -36.80
N ALA A 979 -65.62 0.03 -37.02
CA ALA A 979 -67.02 -0.38 -36.83
C ALA A 979 -67.54 -1.23 -38.00
N THR A 980 -67.09 -0.94 -39.22
CA THR A 980 -67.57 -1.58 -40.45
C THR A 980 -66.57 -2.58 -41.05
N GLY A 981 -65.29 -2.44 -40.72
CA GLY A 981 -64.18 -3.17 -41.34
C GLY A 981 -63.87 -2.73 -42.77
N PHE A 982 -64.42 -1.60 -43.22
CA PHE A 982 -64.21 -1.09 -44.57
C PHE A 982 -62.98 -0.20 -44.63
N ILE A 983 -62.28 -0.23 -45.77
CA ILE A 983 -61.14 0.65 -46.05
C ILE A 983 -61.53 1.79 -46.99
N HIS A 984 -61.06 2.99 -46.71
CA HIS A 984 -61.24 4.15 -47.58
C HIS A 984 -60.02 5.09 -47.56
N THR A 985 -59.90 5.96 -48.57
CA THR A 985 -58.83 6.95 -48.66
C THR A 985 -59.17 8.21 -47.85
N VAL A 986 -58.26 8.61 -46.96
CA VAL A 986 -58.43 9.83 -46.13
C VAL A 986 -57.52 10.98 -46.55
N ALA A 987 -56.42 10.69 -47.27
CA ALA A 987 -55.58 11.69 -47.90
C ALA A 987 -54.84 11.12 -49.12
N GLY A 988 -54.55 11.94 -50.12
CA GLY A 988 -53.84 11.53 -51.33
C GLY A 988 -54.79 11.21 -52.50
N ASP A 989 -54.48 11.76 -53.67
CA ASP A 989 -55.16 11.48 -54.93
C ASP A 989 -54.63 10.23 -55.65
N GLY A 990 -53.44 9.76 -55.24
CA GLY A 990 -52.72 8.63 -55.82
C GLY A 990 -51.87 8.95 -57.04
N THR A 991 -51.71 10.22 -57.40
CA THR A 991 -50.89 10.61 -58.54
C THR A 991 -49.41 10.49 -58.18
N THR A 992 -48.65 9.74 -58.97
CA THR A 992 -47.19 9.58 -58.80
C THR A 992 -46.43 10.83 -59.27
N GLY A 993 -45.43 11.28 -58.50
CA GLY A 993 -44.45 12.29 -58.92
C GLY A 993 -44.79 13.75 -58.61
N ASP A 994 -43.75 14.61 -58.67
CA ASP A 994 -43.74 16.01 -58.19
C ASP A 994 -44.30 17.03 -59.21
N THR A 995 -45.18 16.62 -60.11
CA THR A 995 -45.68 17.47 -61.21
C THR A 995 -47.03 18.10 -60.89
N GLY A 996 -47.05 19.20 -60.13
CA GLY A 996 -48.27 20.00 -59.92
C GLY A 996 -48.41 20.61 -58.52
N PRO A 997 -49.50 21.34 -58.24
CA PRO A 997 -49.77 21.86 -56.90
C PRO A 997 -50.12 20.72 -55.93
N ILE A 998 -49.47 20.72 -54.76
CA ILE A 998 -49.64 19.68 -53.71
C ILE A 998 -50.97 19.74 -52.93
N GLY A 999 -51.83 20.72 -53.23
CA GLY A 999 -53.18 20.82 -52.66
C GLY A 999 -53.30 21.40 -51.24
N ASP A 1000 -52.30 22.12 -50.74
CA ASP A 1000 -52.39 22.78 -49.42
C ASP A 1000 -53.58 23.75 -49.32
N GLY A 1001 -54.33 23.65 -48.23
CA GLY A 1001 -55.55 24.42 -47.97
C GLY A 1001 -56.82 23.84 -48.63
N GLY A 1002 -56.70 22.74 -49.39
CA GLY A 1002 -57.83 22.02 -50.00
C GLY A 1002 -58.20 20.72 -49.27
N PRO A 1003 -59.21 19.98 -49.78
CA PRO A 1003 -59.60 18.67 -49.26
C PRO A 1003 -58.45 17.66 -49.32
N ALA A 1004 -58.21 16.93 -48.23
CA ALA A 1004 -57.08 16.00 -48.11
C ALA A 1004 -57.09 14.87 -49.15
N THR A 1005 -58.27 14.36 -49.54
CA THR A 1005 -58.43 13.32 -50.57
C THR A 1005 -58.14 13.81 -51.99
N SER A 1006 -58.12 15.12 -52.21
CA SER A 1006 -57.72 15.73 -53.49
C SER A 1006 -56.28 16.22 -53.48
N ALA A 1007 -55.59 16.10 -52.35
CA ALA A 1007 -54.21 16.53 -52.21
C ALA A 1007 -53.26 15.51 -52.83
N ARG A 1008 -52.16 15.99 -53.41
CA ARG A 1008 -51.12 15.11 -53.91
C ARG A 1008 -50.14 14.80 -52.79
N LEU A 1009 -50.02 13.52 -52.47
CA LEU A 1009 -48.96 12.96 -51.63
C LEU A 1009 -47.97 12.24 -52.55
N PHE A 1010 -46.72 12.10 -52.12
CA PHE A 1010 -45.73 11.36 -52.89
C PHE A 1010 -44.87 10.52 -51.95
N MET A 1011 -45.08 9.21 -52.03
CA MET A 1011 -44.48 8.21 -51.13
C MET A 1011 -44.60 8.64 -49.66
N PRO A 1012 -45.83 8.78 -49.12
CA PRO A 1012 -46.01 9.07 -47.72
C PRO A 1012 -45.39 7.95 -46.90
N ALA A 1013 -44.34 8.25 -46.13
CA ALA A 1013 -43.52 7.24 -45.47
C ALA A 1013 -44.04 6.92 -44.06
N ASP A 1014 -44.73 7.86 -43.40
CA ASP A 1014 -45.23 7.71 -42.03
C ASP A 1014 -46.55 8.43 -41.81
N VAL A 1015 -47.28 7.97 -40.80
CA VAL A 1015 -48.55 8.54 -40.35
C VAL A 1015 -48.64 8.52 -38.83
N ALA A 1016 -49.08 9.62 -38.22
CA ALA A 1016 -49.24 9.72 -36.77
C ALA A 1016 -50.46 10.57 -36.41
N LEU A 1017 -51.13 10.24 -35.29
CA LEU A 1017 -52.32 10.95 -34.82
C LEU A 1017 -51.99 11.82 -33.61
N ALA A 1018 -52.50 13.05 -33.63
CA ALA A 1018 -52.58 13.87 -32.43
C ALA A 1018 -53.82 13.50 -31.59
N PRO A 1019 -53.83 13.75 -30.27
CA PRO A 1019 -54.99 13.42 -29.42
C PRO A 1019 -56.29 14.15 -29.76
N ASN A 1020 -56.22 15.23 -30.54
CA ASN A 1020 -57.40 15.95 -31.06
C ASN A 1020 -57.99 15.29 -32.32
N GLY A 1021 -57.37 14.22 -32.83
CA GLY A 1021 -57.76 13.50 -34.04
C GLY A 1021 -57.04 13.96 -35.30
N ASP A 1022 -56.24 15.02 -35.26
CA ASP A 1022 -55.52 15.50 -36.44
C ASP A 1022 -54.50 14.46 -36.90
N LEU A 1023 -54.43 14.28 -38.22
CA LEU A 1023 -53.55 13.31 -38.85
C LEU A 1023 -52.31 14.02 -39.37
N TYR A 1024 -51.14 13.57 -38.97
CA TYR A 1024 -49.86 14.04 -39.47
C TYR A 1024 -49.26 13.01 -40.40
N VAL A 1025 -48.71 13.47 -41.52
CA VAL A 1025 -48.19 12.64 -42.60
C VAL A 1025 -46.77 13.08 -42.93
N ALA A 1026 -45.85 12.13 -42.95
CA ALA A 1026 -44.51 12.34 -43.48
C ALA A 1026 -44.54 12.15 -45.00
N ASP A 1027 -44.74 13.25 -45.73
CA ASP A 1027 -44.82 13.28 -47.20
C ASP A 1027 -43.39 13.35 -47.75
N MET A 1028 -42.69 12.21 -47.67
CA MET A 1028 -41.24 12.09 -47.74
C MET A 1028 -40.66 12.70 -49.01
N HIS A 1029 -41.20 12.33 -50.19
CA HIS A 1029 -40.67 12.80 -51.47
C HIS A 1029 -41.16 14.20 -51.86
N HIS A 1030 -42.20 14.72 -51.20
CA HIS A 1030 -42.51 16.15 -51.22
C HIS A 1030 -41.76 16.94 -50.15
N ASN A 1031 -40.85 16.33 -49.39
CA ASN A 1031 -39.95 17.00 -48.43
C ASN A 1031 -40.71 17.81 -47.35
N ARG A 1032 -41.87 17.29 -46.90
CA ARG A 1032 -42.79 18.02 -46.01
C ARG A 1032 -43.46 17.10 -44.98
N VAL A 1033 -43.79 17.67 -43.82
CA VAL A 1033 -44.77 17.09 -42.90
C VAL A 1033 -46.09 17.82 -43.10
N ARG A 1034 -47.15 17.06 -43.37
CA ARG A 1034 -48.49 17.56 -43.66
C ARG A 1034 -49.43 17.24 -42.49
N ARG A 1035 -50.38 18.12 -42.20
CA ARG A 1035 -51.46 17.91 -41.23
C ARG A 1035 -52.80 17.93 -41.94
N VAL A 1036 -53.61 16.89 -41.75
CA VAL A 1036 -55.03 16.87 -42.08
C VAL A 1036 -55.83 17.18 -40.83
N ASP A 1037 -56.62 18.25 -40.88
CA ASP A 1037 -57.51 18.63 -39.80
C ASP A 1037 -58.68 17.65 -39.71
N ALA A 1038 -58.90 17.07 -38.53
CA ALA A 1038 -59.86 15.99 -38.32
C ALA A 1038 -61.32 16.39 -38.57
N LYS A 1039 -61.64 17.69 -38.45
CA LYS A 1039 -63.02 18.20 -38.52
C LYS A 1039 -63.38 18.69 -39.91
N THR A 1040 -62.43 19.35 -40.56
CA THR A 1040 -62.62 20.00 -41.86
C THR A 1040 -62.11 19.15 -43.02
N HIS A 1041 -61.30 18.14 -42.73
CA HIS A 1041 -60.62 17.30 -43.72
C HIS A 1041 -59.74 18.10 -44.69
N ILE A 1042 -59.23 19.25 -44.24
CA ILE A 1042 -58.32 20.11 -44.99
C ILE A 1042 -56.88 19.72 -44.68
N ILE A 1043 -56.04 19.57 -45.71
CA ILE A 1043 -54.60 19.31 -45.55
C ILE A 1043 -53.78 20.60 -45.61
N THR A 1044 -52.75 20.70 -44.78
CA THR A 1044 -51.83 21.85 -44.72
C THR A 1044 -50.41 21.43 -44.41
N THR A 1045 -49.40 22.10 -44.96
CA THR A 1045 -48.00 21.89 -44.56
C THR A 1045 -47.72 22.50 -43.18
N VAL A 1046 -47.14 21.71 -42.28
CA VAL A 1046 -46.74 22.14 -40.93
C VAL A 1046 -45.23 22.23 -40.75
N ALA A 1047 -44.45 21.49 -41.55
CA ALA A 1047 -43.00 21.61 -41.62
C ALA A 1047 -42.50 21.27 -43.02
N GLY A 1048 -41.43 21.93 -43.47
CA GLY A 1048 -40.82 21.69 -44.78
C GLY A 1048 -41.26 22.69 -45.84
N ASN A 1049 -40.32 23.09 -46.71
CA ASN A 1049 -40.55 24.04 -47.80
C ASN A 1049 -40.63 23.35 -49.18
N GLY A 1050 -40.49 22.02 -49.23
CA GLY A 1050 -40.51 21.24 -50.46
C GLY A 1050 -39.17 20.98 -51.13
N LYS A 1051 -38.07 21.54 -50.60
CA LYS A 1051 -36.74 21.28 -51.11
C LYS A 1051 -36.04 20.24 -50.24
N TRP A 1052 -35.42 19.28 -50.92
CA TRP A 1052 -34.46 18.37 -50.31
C TRP A 1052 -33.21 19.14 -49.87
N GLY A 1053 -32.70 18.82 -48.68
CA GLY A 1053 -31.50 19.42 -48.09
C GLY A 1053 -31.65 19.68 -46.59
N TYR A 1054 -30.59 20.21 -45.97
CA TYR A 1054 -30.54 20.51 -44.55
C TYR A 1054 -30.42 22.03 -44.30
N GLY A 1055 -31.32 22.58 -43.49
CA GLY A 1055 -31.32 23.99 -43.10
C GLY A 1055 -32.69 24.52 -42.69
N GLY A 1056 -32.70 25.72 -42.11
CA GLY A 1056 -33.91 26.38 -41.58
C GLY A 1056 -34.17 26.16 -40.09
N ASP A 1057 -33.26 25.48 -39.39
CA ASP A 1057 -33.33 25.29 -37.94
C ASP A 1057 -33.26 26.63 -37.20
N ASP A 1058 -33.91 26.67 -36.03
CA ASP A 1058 -34.23 27.87 -35.24
C ASP A 1058 -35.13 28.90 -35.95
N GLY A 1059 -35.62 28.60 -37.16
CA GLY A 1059 -36.60 29.39 -37.92
C GLY A 1059 -37.99 28.74 -38.00
N PRO A 1060 -38.93 29.37 -38.75
CA PRO A 1060 -40.25 28.79 -38.98
C PRO A 1060 -40.17 27.40 -39.63
N ALA A 1061 -40.88 26.42 -39.08
CA ALA A 1061 -40.81 25.03 -39.54
C ALA A 1061 -41.18 24.86 -41.02
N THR A 1062 -42.10 25.68 -41.54
CA THR A 1062 -42.51 25.69 -42.96
C THR A 1062 -41.45 26.24 -43.92
N ALA A 1063 -40.39 26.88 -43.41
CA ALA A 1063 -39.28 27.37 -44.22
C ALA A 1063 -38.11 26.36 -44.32
N ALA A 1064 -38.13 25.29 -43.53
CA ALA A 1064 -37.05 24.33 -43.45
C ALA A 1064 -36.94 23.45 -44.70
N MET A 1065 -35.73 23.10 -45.10
CA MET A 1065 -35.51 22.00 -46.06
C MET A 1065 -35.52 20.71 -45.27
N LEU A 1066 -36.21 19.64 -45.68
CA LEU A 1066 -36.42 18.40 -44.89
C LEU A 1066 -36.56 17.18 -45.80
N THR A 1067 -36.30 15.99 -45.28
CA THR A 1067 -36.67 14.69 -45.89
C THR A 1067 -37.32 13.80 -44.81
N PRO A 1068 -38.59 14.04 -44.45
CA PRO A 1068 -39.21 13.36 -43.32
C PRO A 1068 -39.54 11.91 -43.70
N ALA A 1069 -38.82 10.95 -43.14
CA ALA A 1069 -39.14 9.52 -43.31
C ALA A 1069 -40.03 9.00 -42.17
N GLY A 1070 -39.83 9.51 -40.95
CA GLY A 1070 -40.59 9.10 -39.77
C GLY A 1070 -40.98 10.27 -38.87
N ILE A 1071 -42.13 10.17 -38.21
CA ILE A 1071 -42.61 11.22 -37.29
C ILE A 1071 -43.16 10.66 -35.99
N ALA A 1072 -42.98 11.41 -34.90
CA ALA A 1072 -43.66 11.14 -33.62
C ALA A 1072 -44.36 12.42 -33.13
N VAL A 1073 -45.68 12.34 -32.99
CA VAL A 1073 -46.51 13.45 -32.49
C VAL A 1073 -46.76 13.24 -31.00
N VAL A 1074 -46.29 14.19 -30.20
CA VAL A 1074 -46.32 14.12 -28.74
C VAL A 1074 -47.20 15.24 -28.19
N PRO A 1075 -48.21 14.96 -27.35
CA PRO A 1075 -49.02 16.01 -26.76
C PRO A 1075 -48.25 16.88 -25.78
N GLU A 1076 -48.44 18.18 -25.89
CA GLU A 1076 -47.98 19.19 -24.94
C GLU A 1076 -49.15 19.75 -24.10
N PRO A 1077 -48.87 20.37 -22.95
CA PRO A 1077 -49.91 21.05 -22.16
C PRO A 1077 -50.69 22.07 -22.99
N ARG A 1078 -51.99 22.26 -22.67
CA ARG A 1078 -52.93 23.19 -23.34
C ARG A 1078 -53.37 22.79 -24.75
N GLY A 1079 -53.19 21.53 -25.14
CA GLY A 1079 -53.71 20.99 -26.41
C GLY A 1079 -52.80 21.24 -27.61
N ASN A 1080 -51.57 21.68 -27.40
CA ASN A 1080 -50.55 21.76 -28.44
C ASN A 1080 -49.88 20.40 -28.66
N VAL A 1081 -49.11 20.27 -29.75
CA VAL A 1081 -48.30 19.09 -30.03
C VAL A 1081 -46.85 19.47 -30.34
N MET A 1082 -45.94 18.59 -29.96
CA MET A 1082 -44.55 18.55 -30.38
C MET A 1082 -44.40 17.46 -31.44
N ILE A 1083 -43.70 17.76 -32.53
CA ILE A 1083 -43.48 16.81 -33.62
C ILE A 1083 -41.99 16.52 -33.72
N PHE A 1084 -41.58 15.29 -33.47
CA PHE A 1084 -40.24 14.81 -33.81
C PHE A 1084 -40.23 14.24 -35.22
N ILE A 1085 -39.18 14.54 -35.98
CA ILE A 1085 -39.05 14.24 -37.40
C ILE A 1085 -37.71 13.54 -37.62
N ALA A 1086 -37.75 12.30 -38.10
CA ALA A 1086 -36.60 11.58 -38.61
C ALA A 1086 -36.27 12.11 -40.03
N ASP A 1087 -35.20 12.88 -40.13
CA ASP A 1087 -34.80 13.58 -41.34
C ASP A 1087 -33.76 12.77 -42.12
N TYR A 1088 -34.27 11.81 -42.89
CA TYR A 1088 -33.59 10.61 -43.35
C TYR A 1088 -32.26 10.86 -44.07
N TYR A 1089 -32.28 11.55 -45.22
CA TYR A 1089 -31.06 11.79 -46.00
C TYR A 1089 -30.12 12.83 -45.39
N ASN A 1090 -30.59 13.57 -44.39
CA ASN A 1090 -29.79 14.59 -43.74
C ASN A 1090 -29.06 14.03 -42.50
N GLY A 1091 -29.45 12.87 -41.98
CA GLY A 1091 -28.78 12.28 -40.81
C GLY A 1091 -29.10 13.01 -39.50
N HIS A 1092 -30.27 13.64 -39.41
CA HIS A 1092 -30.70 14.42 -38.24
C HIS A 1092 -32.08 13.99 -37.74
N VAL A 1093 -32.37 14.25 -36.48
CA VAL A 1093 -33.71 14.25 -35.91
C VAL A 1093 -34.06 15.67 -35.52
N ARG A 1094 -35.19 16.17 -36.02
CA ARG A 1094 -35.64 17.56 -35.79
C ARG A 1094 -36.94 17.59 -35.01
N ALA A 1095 -37.15 18.65 -34.24
CA ALA A 1095 -38.33 18.84 -33.41
C ALA A 1095 -39.05 20.16 -33.75
N VAL A 1096 -40.37 20.11 -33.89
CA VAL A 1096 -41.24 21.29 -34.11
C VAL A 1096 -42.17 21.43 -32.91
N GLY A 1097 -42.00 22.51 -32.15
CA GLY A 1097 -42.82 22.81 -30.99
C GLY A 1097 -44.08 23.61 -31.32
N ALA A 1098 -44.87 23.92 -30.29
CA ALA A 1098 -46.08 24.75 -30.41
C ALA A 1098 -45.82 26.17 -30.94
N ASP A 1099 -44.58 26.65 -30.88
CA ASP A 1099 -44.15 27.93 -31.42
C ASP A 1099 -43.98 27.93 -32.95
N GLY A 1100 -44.10 26.76 -33.59
CA GLY A 1100 -43.90 26.60 -35.02
C GLY A 1100 -42.43 26.74 -35.45
N ILE A 1101 -41.48 26.66 -34.51
CA ILE A 1101 -40.04 26.72 -34.78
C ILE A 1101 -39.48 25.30 -34.83
N ILE A 1102 -38.72 25.00 -35.88
CA ILE A 1102 -38.01 23.73 -36.02
C ILE A 1102 -36.61 23.80 -35.42
N ARG A 1103 -36.16 22.74 -34.76
CA ARG A 1103 -34.86 22.66 -34.09
C ARG A 1103 -34.21 21.31 -34.35
N ASP A 1104 -32.91 21.28 -34.53
CA ASP A 1104 -32.15 20.03 -34.53
C ASP A 1104 -31.95 19.54 -33.09
N VAL A 1105 -32.37 18.30 -32.81
CA VAL A 1105 -32.24 17.66 -31.49
C VAL A 1105 -31.22 16.51 -31.51
N SER A 1106 -30.52 16.31 -32.63
CA SER A 1106 -29.49 15.29 -32.79
C SER A 1106 -28.28 15.54 -31.88
N ASP A 1107 -27.91 16.80 -31.69
CA ASP A 1107 -26.77 17.24 -30.86
C ASP A 1107 -26.93 16.89 -29.37
N GLU A 1108 -28.17 16.65 -28.89
CA GLU A 1108 -28.44 16.24 -27.52
C GLU A 1108 -27.95 14.79 -27.24
N GLY A 1109 -27.69 13.99 -28.28
CA GLY A 1109 -27.24 12.60 -28.21
C GLY A 1109 -25.74 12.33 -28.33
N GLN A 1110 -24.93 13.31 -28.75
CA GLN A 1110 -23.49 13.18 -29.03
C GLN A 1110 -23.07 12.06 -30.03
N GLU A 1111 -24.01 11.47 -30.77
CA GLU A 1111 -23.79 10.41 -31.78
C GLU A 1111 -24.30 10.88 -33.15
N ALA A 1112 -23.46 10.79 -34.18
CA ALA A 1112 -23.86 11.14 -35.55
C ALA A 1112 -24.77 10.04 -36.11
N LEU A 1113 -25.99 10.39 -36.51
CA LEU A 1113 -26.93 9.48 -37.17
C LEU A 1113 -26.58 9.38 -38.65
N GLY A 1114 -26.71 8.18 -39.24
CA GLY A 1114 -26.52 7.99 -40.67
C GLY A 1114 -27.78 8.27 -41.47
N ALA A 1115 -28.83 7.46 -41.26
CA ALA A 1115 -30.11 7.58 -41.94
C ALA A 1115 -31.26 7.23 -40.96
N PRO A 1116 -31.69 8.21 -40.13
CA PRO A 1116 -32.76 7.98 -39.19
C PRO A 1116 -34.08 7.74 -39.94
N THR A 1117 -34.67 6.56 -39.75
CA THR A 1117 -35.90 6.14 -40.46
C THR A 1117 -37.15 6.42 -39.65
N ARG A 1118 -37.14 6.11 -38.35
CA ARG A 1118 -38.31 6.22 -37.47
C ARG A 1118 -37.92 6.77 -36.11
N VAL A 1119 -38.92 7.36 -35.44
CA VAL A 1119 -38.77 7.94 -34.11
C VAL A 1119 -39.95 7.54 -33.22
N ALA A 1120 -39.68 7.26 -31.95
CA ALA A 1120 -40.72 7.04 -30.94
C ALA A 1120 -40.35 7.67 -29.60
N PHE A 1121 -41.29 8.42 -29.02
CA PHE A 1121 -41.05 9.15 -27.78
C PHE A 1121 -41.63 8.43 -26.56
N ALA A 1122 -40.82 8.29 -25.50
CA ALA A 1122 -41.21 7.72 -24.22
C ALA A 1122 -41.40 8.83 -23.16
N PRO A 1123 -42.64 9.31 -22.93
CA PRO A 1123 -42.91 10.51 -22.15
C PRO A 1123 -42.53 10.42 -20.66
N ARG A 1124 -42.63 9.24 -20.05
CA ARG A 1124 -42.27 9.04 -18.64
C ARG A 1124 -40.76 9.16 -18.37
N ARG A 1125 -39.93 8.92 -19.38
CA ARG A 1125 -38.46 8.88 -19.25
C ARG A 1125 -37.76 10.04 -19.96
N GLY A 1126 -38.48 10.79 -20.82
CA GLY A 1126 -37.89 11.85 -21.64
C GLY A 1126 -36.93 11.29 -22.69
N TRP A 1127 -37.20 10.08 -23.18
CA TRP A 1127 -36.33 9.40 -24.15
C TRP A 1127 -36.97 9.40 -25.53
N LEU A 1128 -36.17 9.70 -26.53
CA LEU A 1128 -36.54 9.58 -27.94
C LEU A 1128 -35.73 8.42 -28.53
N TYR A 1129 -36.43 7.36 -28.90
CA TYR A 1129 -35.85 6.23 -29.62
C TYR A 1129 -35.80 6.57 -31.10
N VAL A 1130 -34.64 6.38 -31.72
CA VAL A 1130 -34.40 6.67 -33.13
C VAL A 1130 -33.85 5.40 -33.79
N THR A 1131 -34.51 4.90 -34.82
CA THR A 1131 -33.96 3.81 -35.63
C THR A 1131 -33.08 4.41 -36.72
N ASP A 1132 -31.83 3.95 -36.81
CA ASP A 1132 -30.85 4.36 -37.81
C ASP A 1132 -30.52 3.16 -38.69
N SER A 1133 -31.27 3.02 -39.77
CA SER A 1133 -31.23 1.82 -40.62
C SER A 1133 -29.92 1.70 -41.39
N SER A 1134 -29.22 2.82 -41.68
CA SER A 1134 -27.91 2.77 -42.34
C SER A 1134 -26.78 2.22 -41.47
N GLN A 1135 -27.00 2.17 -40.16
CA GLN A 1135 -26.02 1.71 -39.17
C GLN A 1135 -26.53 0.53 -38.35
N ASP A 1136 -27.64 -0.10 -38.77
CA ASP A 1136 -28.21 -1.29 -38.15
C ASP A 1136 -28.39 -1.15 -36.62
N ARG A 1137 -28.89 0.01 -36.18
CA ARG A 1137 -28.95 0.35 -34.75
C ARG A 1137 -30.17 1.18 -34.37
N ILE A 1138 -30.50 1.15 -33.09
CA ILE A 1138 -31.45 2.05 -32.43
C ILE A 1138 -30.69 2.89 -31.41
N VAL A 1139 -30.81 4.20 -31.51
CA VAL A 1139 -30.17 5.18 -30.64
C VAL A 1139 -31.21 5.77 -29.69
N VAL A 1140 -30.90 5.83 -28.40
CA VAL A 1140 -31.76 6.47 -27.39
C VAL A 1140 -31.22 7.86 -27.06
N LEU A 1141 -31.91 8.90 -27.53
CA LEU A 1141 -31.61 10.29 -27.21
C LEU A 1141 -32.33 10.68 -25.91
N ASN A 1142 -31.60 11.29 -24.98
CA ASN A 1142 -32.20 11.84 -23.77
C ASN A 1142 -32.61 13.29 -24.04
N VAL A 1143 -33.91 13.54 -24.09
CA VAL A 1143 -34.52 14.86 -24.31
C VAL A 1143 -35.25 15.25 -23.01
N PRO A 1144 -34.53 15.52 -21.90
CA PRO A 1144 -35.14 15.71 -20.59
C PRO A 1144 -35.85 17.05 -20.51
N ARG A 1145 -37.19 16.98 -20.50
CA ARG A 1145 -38.20 18.05 -20.31
C ARG A 1145 -38.72 18.69 -21.60
N LEU A 1146 -39.98 18.36 -21.91
CA LEU A 1146 -40.91 19.14 -22.73
C LEU A 1146 -41.06 20.55 -22.15
N ALA A 1147 -40.17 21.45 -22.58
CA ALA A 1147 -40.37 22.90 -22.63
C ALA A 1147 -39.32 23.49 -23.58
N PRO A 1148 -39.56 23.53 -24.90
CA PRO A 1148 -38.66 24.23 -25.84
C PRO A 1148 -38.53 25.74 -25.55
N ASN A 1149 -39.35 26.29 -24.65
CA ASN A 1149 -39.44 27.71 -24.32
C ASN A 1149 -38.25 28.33 -23.55
N ARG A 1150 -37.04 27.76 -23.58
CA ARG A 1150 -35.87 28.35 -22.87
C ARG A 1150 -34.55 28.44 -23.64
N VAL A 1151 -34.48 28.03 -24.89
CA VAL A 1151 -33.30 28.33 -25.71
C VAL A 1151 -33.60 29.58 -26.55
N PRO A 1152 -33.03 30.75 -26.24
CA PRO A 1152 -33.16 31.91 -27.12
C PRO A 1152 -32.53 31.56 -28.48
N PRO A 1153 -33.11 32.01 -29.61
CA PRO A 1153 -32.57 31.73 -30.93
C PRO A 1153 -31.11 32.15 -31.00
N ARG A 1154 -30.23 31.27 -31.50
CA ARG A 1154 -28.83 31.63 -31.74
C ARG A 1154 -28.81 32.83 -32.70
N PRO A 1155 -28.07 33.92 -32.39
CA PRO A 1155 -28.01 35.07 -33.28
C PRO A 1155 -27.42 34.62 -34.63
N LEU A 1156 -28.13 34.92 -35.72
CA LEU A 1156 -27.68 34.67 -37.09
C LEU A 1156 -26.28 35.26 -37.29
N PRO A 1157 -25.33 34.52 -37.90
CA PRO A 1157 -24.04 35.08 -38.26
C PRO A 1157 -24.25 36.22 -39.27
N PRO A 1158 -23.50 37.34 -39.16
CA PRO A 1158 -23.69 38.47 -40.04
C PRO A 1158 -23.41 38.08 -41.48
N ALA A 1159 -24.30 38.51 -42.39
CA ALA A 1159 -24.20 38.28 -43.82
C ALA A 1159 -22.80 38.66 -44.34
N ARG A 1160 -22.09 37.68 -44.92
CA ARG A 1160 -20.91 37.97 -45.76
C ARG A 1160 -21.38 38.84 -46.92
N LYS A 1161 -20.93 40.10 -46.95
CA LYS A 1161 -20.98 40.91 -48.16
C LYS A 1161 -20.17 40.18 -49.24
N ALA A 1162 -20.84 39.86 -50.33
CA ALA A 1162 -20.25 39.33 -51.54
C ALA A 1162 -19.25 40.34 -52.13
N GLY A 1163 -18.09 39.82 -52.53
CA GLY A 1163 -17.38 40.26 -53.73
C GLY A 1163 -17.67 39.27 -54.83
#